data_AF-F2I8Q4-F1
#
_entry.id   AF-F2I8Q4-F1
#
_cell.length_a   1.000
_cell.length_b   1.000
_cell.length_c   1.000
_cell.angle_alpha   90.00
_cell.angle_beta   90.00
_cell.angle_gamma   90.00
#
_symmetry.space_group_name_H-M   'P 1'
#
loop_
_entity.id
_entity.type
_entity.pdbx_description
1 polymer ?
#
loop_
_entity_poly.entity_id
_entity_poly.type
_entity_poly.pdbx_seq_one_letter_code
_entity_poly.pdbx_strand_id
1 'polypeptide(L)'
;MKKGFTALLLAIAMLIFSFMPTRVEAKELGPPIANQEVMAINEVNSQDKVTPSPETHKEVNSISEKDTTSQVAGQKKEGGDQKPATLKENTSSIKATGAESHSPKATQASGDKDQASKPVEEPADPEVRAEKSGEDLLDQAVDVAERSLSKHHDNIIKRVRVTKGNGQNLDSVRQWMTVKVNMDFELPDNTIKSGDITTIQLPQGLVFKETPSRFGVKDSTGAVVARASVNPQYKTITLSYTDYVEKHSGIQGTLFFSTRVDHVKEKKARKIPLNFQVGNQLILAGKIRWQGAIKPHYYPLQKDSWKSWQGDNIIQYRISVNRKGQDIYNGLISDALKSEKVDYLKDTLRVYKGKWRWNDKKSDFDFDHGVNVTSQVDIIWGENGQNFKIHFGHLSAEEGLMITYRARIGYQALDGEVINNYVRLTGDGISNEEGLSRYRYLSAGGKAQGYLYQLKIRKLDKTDSNKALAGAKFKLIRNRTGALIGEYETNQAGEIVIKNLLRDDYTLTESQAPAGYQLDPSPITIGAEDFDKNNKLAIKSISNQKVEEKIAIPVTKLWKGKALKEVSVFLIADGKKIQEVKLSQENDWKHSFDNLAKFKSDGSRIDYRVEEAALDGYRTEIKQKDANDVSQGVEIINVESPSWTLMTPPSREIKVTKTWLNAQGEAVTAPAAKIEVELYRDGQATGKTLALSKENHWSGSFKNLPVYESIENPKNYDYSIQEVGGDQGAIQVAGKWFKVTYQGAMKDGFQILNQAYPPEEPQTPPDKPKKPETPPVTPPDEPKKPETPPVTPPDEPKKPETPPVTPPDKPKKPETPPVTPPDKPKKPETPPVTPPDEPKKPETPPVTPPDQPKRPESPAKVSRPGVNPSTPTEKSLAPQKQVHKKAELPPTGFDNKTKDWLALGIGAVFVGCLFAWLGKHNKSRR
;
A
#
# COMPACT_ATOMS: atom_id res chain seq x y z
N MET A 1 -24.06 39.03 -9.27
CA MET A 1 -23.89 37.66 -8.75
C MET A 1 -23.50 37.65 -7.26
N LYS A 2 -24.42 37.96 -6.32
CA LYS A 2 -24.17 37.83 -4.86
C LYS A 2 -25.37 37.39 -4.00
N LYS A 3 -26.58 37.19 -4.57
CA LYS A 3 -27.76 36.69 -3.84
C LYS A 3 -28.14 35.22 -4.11
N GLY A 4 -27.61 34.60 -5.17
CA GLY A 4 -27.88 33.18 -5.48
C GLY A 4 -27.00 32.18 -4.73
N PHE A 5 -25.81 32.59 -4.28
CA PHE A 5 -24.83 31.67 -3.67
C PHE A 5 -25.19 31.25 -2.24
N THR A 6 -25.88 32.13 -1.49
CA THR A 6 -26.38 31.83 -0.14
C THR A 6 -27.55 30.84 -0.15
N ALA A 7 -28.41 30.87 -1.18
CA ALA A 7 -29.50 29.90 -1.31
C ALA A 7 -28.98 28.47 -1.53
N LEU A 8 -27.95 28.32 -2.37
CA LEU A 8 -27.32 27.02 -2.65
C LEU A 8 -26.67 26.42 -1.39
N LEU A 9 -25.99 27.24 -0.58
CA LEU A 9 -25.41 26.80 0.71
C LEU A 9 -26.48 26.40 1.73
N LEU A 10 -27.63 27.08 1.77
CA LEU A 10 -28.73 26.70 2.67
C LEU A 10 -29.37 25.36 2.28
N ALA A 11 -29.56 25.12 0.98
CA ALA A 11 -30.09 23.85 0.46
C ALA A 11 -29.15 22.67 0.78
N ILE A 12 -27.84 22.85 0.62
CA ILE A 12 -26.84 21.82 0.96
C ILE A 12 -26.82 21.55 2.48
N ALA A 13 -26.94 22.57 3.33
CA ALA A 13 -27.02 22.39 4.77
C ALA A 13 -28.27 21.61 5.21
N MET A 14 -29.43 21.84 4.57
CA MET A 14 -30.66 21.10 4.85
C MET A 14 -30.60 19.63 4.39
N LEU A 15 -29.85 19.33 3.32
CA LEU A 15 -29.66 17.97 2.81
C LEU A 15 -28.72 17.09 3.66
N ILE A 16 -27.92 17.70 4.54
CA ILE A 16 -27.01 17.00 5.46
C ILE A 16 -27.71 16.65 6.79
N PHE A 17 -28.82 17.32 7.13
CA PHE A 17 -29.54 17.15 8.40
C PHE A 17 -30.57 16.00 8.42
N SER A 18 -30.75 15.27 7.32
CA SER A 18 -31.77 14.22 7.17
C SER A 18 -31.32 12.80 7.54
N PHE A 19 -30.05 12.58 7.91
CA PHE A 19 -29.48 11.25 8.20
C PHE A 19 -28.74 11.16 9.55
N MET A 20 -29.45 11.41 10.66
CA MET A 20 -29.11 10.85 11.97
C MET A 20 -30.37 10.44 12.74
N PRO A 21 -30.37 9.29 13.44
CA PRO A 21 -31.49 8.86 14.29
C PRO A 21 -31.58 9.71 15.57
N THR A 22 -32.76 9.68 16.20
CA THR A 22 -33.12 10.49 17.37
C THR A 22 -32.33 10.14 18.63
N ARG A 23 -32.05 11.17 19.44
CA ARG A 23 -31.44 11.06 20.77
C ARG A 23 -32.53 11.26 21.84
N VAL A 24 -32.58 10.39 22.84
CA VAL A 24 -33.39 10.61 24.05
C VAL A 24 -32.56 11.43 25.05
N GLU A 25 -33.19 12.40 25.72
CA GLU A 25 -32.54 13.21 26.76
C GLU A 25 -32.69 12.62 28.16
N ALA A 26 -31.63 12.74 28.96
CA ALA A 26 -31.73 12.78 30.42
C ALA A 26 -30.62 13.69 30.99
N LYS A 27 -31.03 14.61 31.87
CA LYS A 27 -30.20 15.39 32.82
C LYS A 27 -29.70 14.46 33.95
N GLU A 28 -28.75 14.79 34.81
CA GLU A 28 -27.80 15.92 35.00
C GLU A 28 -26.65 15.43 35.91
N LEU A 29 -25.47 16.07 35.89
CA LEU A 29 -24.63 16.39 37.07
C LEU A 29 -23.27 17.00 36.67
N GLY A 30 -22.54 17.55 37.65
CA GLY A 30 -21.35 18.41 37.44
C GLY A 30 -19.99 17.70 37.28
N PRO A 31 -18.91 18.47 37.02
CA PRO A 31 -17.61 17.95 36.59
C PRO A 31 -16.56 17.79 37.73
N PRO A 32 -15.61 16.84 37.56
CA PRO A 32 -14.29 16.90 38.18
C PRO A 32 -13.17 17.18 37.14
N ILE A 33 -11.92 17.27 37.61
CA ILE A 33 -10.75 17.77 36.89
C ILE A 33 -9.69 16.66 36.67
N ALA A 34 -9.00 16.76 35.53
CA ALA A 34 -7.69 16.18 35.19
C ALA A 34 -7.53 14.66 34.98
N ASN A 35 -6.64 14.39 34.05
CA ASN A 35 -6.05 13.12 33.65
C ASN A 35 -5.48 12.29 34.81
N GLN A 36 -5.66 10.97 34.78
CA GLN A 36 -4.51 10.05 34.75
C GLN A 36 -4.85 8.70 34.10
N GLU A 37 -3.86 7.81 34.04
CA GLU A 37 -3.85 6.56 33.27
C GLU A 37 -4.88 5.51 33.72
N VAL A 38 -5.18 4.56 32.82
CA VAL A 38 -5.85 3.28 33.15
C VAL A 38 -4.92 2.13 32.81
N MET A 39 -4.63 1.28 33.80
CA MET A 39 -3.87 0.04 33.64
C MET A 39 -4.78 -1.16 33.34
N ALA A 40 -4.18 -2.22 32.79
CA ALA A 40 -4.63 -3.61 33.00
C ALA A 40 -3.36 -4.46 33.22
N ILE A 41 -2.87 -4.57 34.46
CA ILE A 41 -3.19 -5.62 35.46
C ILE A 41 -2.22 -6.81 35.34
N ASN A 42 -1.74 -7.28 36.49
CA ASN A 42 -0.66 -8.25 36.62
C ASN A 42 -0.90 -9.11 37.88
N GLU A 43 -0.83 -10.44 37.76
CA GLU A 43 -0.67 -11.42 38.86
C GLU A 43 -0.13 -12.72 38.20
N VAL A 44 1.14 -13.13 38.38
CA VAL A 44 1.73 -13.84 39.54
C VAL A 44 1.17 -15.28 39.65
N ASN A 45 1.96 -16.37 39.56
CA ASN A 45 3.42 -16.61 39.62
C ASN A 45 3.83 -17.69 38.54
N SER A 46 5.00 -18.35 38.40
CA SER A 46 6.18 -18.68 39.24
C SER A 46 7.47 -18.94 38.39
N GLN A 47 8.58 -19.21 39.10
CA GLN A 47 9.75 -20.09 38.82
C GLN A 47 9.72 -21.01 37.56
N ASP A 48 10.84 -21.39 36.92
CA ASP A 48 12.30 -21.18 37.12
C ASP A 48 12.97 -21.42 35.72
N LYS A 49 13.85 -20.58 35.14
CA LYS A 49 15.31 -20.40 35.36
C LYS A 49 16.20 -21.02 34.24
N VAL A 50 17.44 -20.53 34.10
CA VAL A 50 18.60 -21.07 33.34
C VAL A 50 18.73 -20.72 31.83
N THR A 51 19.62 -19.76 31.54
CA THR A 51 20.58 -19.72 30.40
C THR A 51 21.95 -20.28 30.89
N PRO A 52 23.01 -20.52 30.05
CA PRO A 52 23.28 -20.08 28.67
C PRO A 52 23.96 -21.12 27.71
N SER A 53 24.46 -20.62 26.57
CA SER A 53 25.72 -20.89 25.76
C SER A 53 26.86 -21.78 26.37
N PRO A 54 28.00 -22.12 25.66
CA PRO A 54 28.57 -21.57 24.40
C PRO A 54 29.34 -22.58 23.47
N GLU A 55 30.21 -22.04 22.58
CA GLU A 55 31.49 -22.60 22.05
C GLU A 55 31.45 -23.75 21.00
N THR A 56 32.49 -24.01 20.16
CA THR A 56 33.92 -23.58 20.12
C THR A 56 34.46 -23.56 18.65
N HIS A 57 35.41 -22.65 18.33
CA HIS A 57 36.73 -22.80 17.59
C HIS A 57 36.99 -23.94 16.53
N LYS A 58 37.99 -23.96 15.63
CA LYS A 58 39.31 -23.27 15.44
C LYS A 58 39.91 -23.60 14.03
N GLU A 59 40.77 -22.72 13.45
CA GLU A 59 42.00 -23.03 12.62
C GLU A 59 41.90 -23.92 11.33
N VAL A 60 42.84 -24.02 10.36
CA VAL A 60 44.11 -23.31 10.01
C VAL A 60 44.40 -23.38 8.48
N ASN A 61 45.37 -22.56 8.02
CA ASN A 61 46.06 -22.52 6.71
C ASN A 61 46.08 -23.76 5.79
N SER A 62 46.14 -23.54 4.47
CA SER A 62 47.23 -24.07 3.61
C SER A 62 47.30 -23.36 2.22
N ILE A 63 48.43 -23.53 1.51
CA ILE A 63 48.77 -22.89 0.22
C ILE A 63 49.05 -23.98 -0.82
N SER A 64 48.61 -23.80 -2.07
CA SER A 64 49.27 -24.44 -3.23
C SER A 64 48.87 -23.78 -4.57
N GLU A 65 49.86 -23.63 -5.46
CA GLU A 65 49.68 -23.34 -6.89
C GLU A 65 49.66 -24.65 -7.69
N LYS A 66 49.00 -24.69 -8.87
CA LYS A 66 49.65 -24.94 -10.19
C LYS A 66 48.71 -25.12 -11.38
N ASP A 67 49.27 -24.89 -12.58
CA ASP A 67 48.65 -25.00 -13.90
C ASP A 67 48.51 -26.44 -14.45
N THR A 68 47.57 -26.61 -15.38
CA THR A 68 47.75 -27.27 -16.72
C THR A 68 46.41 -27.13 -17.48
N THR A 69 46.25 -26.49 -18.65
CA THR A 69 46.95 -26.43 -19.96
C THR A 69 46.66 -27.60 -20.93
N SER A 70 45.82 -27.38 -21.96
CA SER A 70 45.83 -28.01 -23.31
C SER A 70 44.57 -27.64 -24.15
N GLN A 71 44.42 -27.87 -25.47
CA GLN A 71 45.26 -27.82 -26.70
C GLN A 71 44.36 -28.16 -27.94
N VAL A 72 44.63 -27.86 -29.22
CA VAL A 72 45.17 -26.66 -29.91
C VAL A 72 44.99 -26.77 -31.46
N ALA A 73 44.34 -25.80 -32.13
CA ALA A 73 44.42 -25.54 -33.59
C ALA A 73 43.66 -24.25 -33.97
N GLY A 74 43.99 -23.45 -35.00
CA GLY A 74 45.07 -23.43 -36.02
C GLY A 74 44.51 -22.73 -37.29
N GLN A 75 45.16 -21.78 -38.01
CA GLN A 75 46.55 -21.73 -38.50
C GLN A 75 46.97 -20.28 -38.95
N LYS A 76 48.29 -19.97 -38.89
CA LYS A 76 49.21 -19.37 -39.91
C LYS A 76 48.82 -18.12 -40.77
N LYS A 77 49.72 -17.18 -41.12
CA LYS A 77 51.18 -16.95 -40.84
C LYS A 77 51.63 -15.52 -41.21
N GLU A 78 52.88 -15.17 -40.85
CA GLU A 78 53.76 -14.09 -41.39
C GLU A 78 53.41 -12.61 -41.06
N GLY A 79 54.37 -11.70 -40.80
CA GLY A 79 55.81 -11.92 -40.54
C GLY A 79 56.70 -10.65 -40.48
N GLY A 80 57.18 -10.27 -39.28
CA GLY A 80 58.31 -9.33 -39.04
C GLY A 80 58.09 -7.83 -39.36
N ASP A 81 59.04 -6.91 -39.11
CA ASP A 81 59.97 -6.78 -37.96
C ASP A 81 60.54 -5.32 -37.89
N GLN A 82 61.03 -4.90 -36.72
CA GLN A 82 61.91 -3.76 -36.38
C GLN A 82 61.52 -2.26 -36.59
N LYS A 83 61.87 -1.52 -35.52
CA LYS A 83 62.40 -0.13 -35.35
C LYS A 83 63.05 0.58 -36.58
N PRO A 84 63.28 1.93 -36.58
CA PRO A 84 63.76 2.74 -35.44
C PRO A 84 63.14 4.16 -35.28
N ALA A 85 63.74 4.99 -34.42
CA ALA A 85 63.33 6.37 -34.14
C ALA A 85 64.55 7.32 -33.97
N THR A 86 64.49 8.55 -34.51
CA THR A 86 65.51 9.62 -34.30
C THR A 86 64.99 11.05 -34.56
N LEU A 87 65.20 11.93 -33.56
CA LEU A 87 65.70 13.32 -33.62
C LEU A 87 65.19 14.39 -34.64
N LYS A 88 64.59 15.45 -34.06
CA LYS A 88 64.79 16.93 -34.24
C LYS A 88 64.96 17.62 -35.62
N GLU A 89 64.23 18.75 -35.75
CA GLU A 89 64.57 20.12 -36.24
C GLU A 89 65.75 20.32 -37.26
N ASN A 90 65.71 21.20 -38.28
CA ASN A 90 65.08 22.54 -38.40
C ASN A 90 65.06 23.08 -39.87
N THR A 91 64.50 24.29 -40.14
CA THR A 91 64.57 25.16 -41.38
C THR A 91 63.86 24.69 -42.68
N SER A 92 63.43 25.52 -43.68
CA SER A 92 63.04 26.98 -43.74
C SER A 92 62.40 27.43 -45.10
N SER A 93 61.23 28.11 -45.09
CA SER A 93 60.66 29.05 -46.13
C SER A 93 60.28 28.52 -47.56
N ILE A 94 59.36 29.10 -48.37
CA ILE A 94 59.24 30.47 -48.97
C ILE A 94 57.81 30.81 -49.56
N LYS A 95 57.31 32.05 -49.36
CA LYS A 95 56.29 32.91 -50.12
C LYS A 95 54.87 32.37 -50.50
N ALA A 96 53.79 33.17 -50.66
CA ALA A 96 53.39 34.60 -50.40
C ALA A 96 51.81 34.68 -50.45
N THR A 97 50.98 35.72 -50.76
CA THR A 97 51.02 37.08 -51.38
C THR A 97 49.77 37.96 -51.02
N GLY A 98 49.89 39.30 -50.98
CA GLY A 98 48.79 40.31 -51.14
C GLY A 98 47.86 40.60 -49.92
N ALA A 99 47.27 41.80 -49.71
CA ALA A 99 47.39 43.11 -50.38
C ALA A 99 46.94 44.30 -49.45
N GLU A 100 47.38 45.53 -49.78
CA GLU A 100 46.89 46.89 -49.38
C GLU A 100 46.23 47.10 -47.99
N SER A 101 46.92 47.69 -46.99
CA SER A 101 46.98 49.15 -46.70
C SER A 101 46.41 49.45 -45.28
N HIS A 102 46.44 50.64 -44.64
CA HIS A 102 47.04 51.97 -44.93
C HIS A 102 47.48 52.66 -43.59
N SER A 103 47.51 54.00 -43.46
CA SER A 103 47.89 54.72 -42.19
C SER A 103 47.34 56.17 -42.12
N PRO A 104 47.51 56.93 -41.00
CA PRO A 104 48.73 57.77 -40.85
C PRO A 104 49.35 57.86 -39.43
N LYS A 105 50.54 58.49 -39.34
CA LYS A 105 51.30 58.90 -38.13
C LYS A 105 50.68 60.18 -37.50
N ALA A 106 51.14 60.81 -36.40
CA ALA A 106 52.41 60.82 -35.64
C ALA A 106 52.11 61.13 -34.11
N THR A 107 53.03 61.40 -33.16
CA THR A 107 54.43 61.89 -33.15
C THR A 107 55.13 61.51 -31.83
N GLN A 108 56.47 61.52 -31.77
CA GLN A 108 57.26 61.53 -30.51
C GLN A 108 57.68 62.96 -30.14
N ALA A 109 57.80 63.27 -28.84
CA ALA A 109 58.49 64.44 -28.31
C ALA A 109 59.08 64.17 -26.91
N SER A 110 60.05 64.97 -26.49
CA SER A 110 60.86 64.82 -25.26
C SER A 110 60.93 66.12 -24.45
N GLY A 111 61.29 66.05 -23.16
CA GLY A 111 61.76 67.24 -22.42
C GLY A 111 61.50 67.26 -20.90
N ASP A 112 62.61 67.22 -20.14
CA ASP A 112 62.90 67.80 -18.81
C ASP A 112 61.89 67.86 -17.61
N LYS A 113 62.46 67.54 -16.42
CA LYS A 113 62.52 68.27 -15.12
C LYS A 113 61.36 69.21 -14.66
N ASP A 114 61.11 69.41 -13.35
CA ASP A 114 62.01 69.30 -12.18
C ASP A 114 61.29 69.02 -10.83
N GLN A 115 62.08 68.77 -9.76
CA GLN A 115 61.82 68.91 -8.29
C GLN A 115 60.42 68.61 -7.69
N ALA A 116 60.27 67.57 -6.85
CA ALA A 116 60.36 67.58 -5.36
C ALA A 116 59.05 68.04 -4.64
N SER A 117 58.66 67.54 -3.45
CA SER A 117 59.41 66.93 -2.33
C SER A 117 58.62 65.85 -1.54
N LYS A 118 59.31 65.06 -0.69
CA LYS A 118 58.72 64.28 0.44
C LYS A 118 58.58 65.20 1.67
N PRO A 119 57.58 64.97 2.56
CA PRO A 119 57.80 64.17 3.79
C PRO A 119 56.55 63.34 4.20
N VAL A 120 56.51 62.43 5.19
CA VAL A 120 57.50 61.63 5.96
C VAL A 120 56.75 60.37 6.43
N GLU A 121 57.45 59.28 6.76
CA GLU A 121 56.86 57.98 7.10
C GLU A 121 57.43 57.46 8.43
N GLU A 122 56.59 57.35 9.46
CA GLU A 122 56.84 56.65 10.74
C GLU A 122 55.57 56.62 11.61
N PRO A 123 55.42 55.68 12.57
CA PRO A 123 55.54 54.23 12.40
C PRO A 123 54.23 53.51 12.77
N ALA A 124 54.15 52.20 12.50
CA ALA A 124 53.05 51.33 12.95
C ALA A 124 53.61 50.10 13.67
N ASP A 125 53.23 49.91 14.94
CA ASP A 125 53.56 48.74 15.77
C ASP A 125 52.63 48.71 17.01
N PRO A 126 52.38 47.56 17.68
CA PRO A 126 52.61 46.17 17.27
C PRO A 126 51.32 45.36 17.02
N GLU A 127 51.48 44.26 16.29
CA GLU A 127 50.45 43.26 16.05
C GLU A 127 50.24 42.35 17.29
N VAL A 128 49.11 42.52 18.00
CA VAL A 128 48.70 41.55 19.05
C VAL A 128 48.17 40.28 18.38
N ARG A 129 49.10 39.35 18.12
CA ARG A 129 48.88 37.99 17.61
C ARG A 129 47.96 37.18 18.53
N ALA A 130 46.65 37.29 18.31
CA ALA A 130 45.67 36.42 18.94
C ALA A 130 45.63 35.06 18.22
N GLU A 131 46.19 34.03 18.83
CA GLU A 131 46.07 32.66 18.32
C GLU A 131 44.61 32.24 18.25
N LYS A 132 44.19 31.72 17.08
CA LYS A 132 42.90 31.04 16.91
C LYS A 132 43.17 29.56 16.65
N SER A 133 42.34 28.72 17.27
CA SER A 133 42.45 27.26 17.21
C SER A 133 42.38 26.73 15.78
N GLY A 134 43.18 25.69 15.51
CA GLY A 134 43.35 25.08 14.19
C GLY A 134 42.15 24.30 13.62
N GLU A 135 40.93 24.55 14.12
CA GLU A 135 39.71 23.88 13.66
C GLU A 135 39.02 24.63 12.50
N ASP A 136 39.19 25.95 12.39
CA ASP A 136 38.49 26.80 11.38
C ASP A 136 39.21 26.85 10.00
N LEU A 137 40.30 26.08 9.84
CA LEU A 137 41.12 26.02 8.60
C LEU A 137 41.13 24.65 7.91
N LEU A 138 40.77 23.56 8.60
CA LEU A 138 40.70 22.22 7.99
C LEU A 138 39.50 22.09 7.03
N ASP A 139 38.41 22.82 7.28
CA ASP A 139 37.16 22.82 6.50
C ASP A 139 37.27 23.52 5.12
N GLN A 140 38.48 23.98 4.74
CA GLN A 140 38.76 24.63 3.44
C GLN A 140 39.88 23.96 2.62
N ALA A 141 40.55 22.93 3.16
CA ALA A 141 41.74 22.34 2.54
C ALA A 141 41.52 20.99 1.84
N VAL A 142 40.36 20.35 2.02
CA VAL A 142 40.07 18.99 1.52
C VAL A 142 39.38 19.00 0.14
N ASP A 143 38.95 20.17 -0.35
CA ASP A 143 37.85 20.27 -1.33
C ASP A 143 38.25 20.74 -2.75
N VAL A 144 39.51 20.51 -3.15
CA VAL A 144 40.08 20.96 -4.44
C VAL A 144 40.41 19.79 -5.39
N ALA A 145 40.38 18.54 -4.91
CA ALA A 145 40.54 17.35 -5.74
C ALA A 145 39.17 16.79 -6.20
N GLU A 146 39.01 16.66 -7.52
CA GLU A 146 37.95 15.88 -8.20
C GLU A 146 36.47 16.25 -8.00
N ARG A 147 36.12 17.39 -7.39
CA ARG A 147 34.76 17.93 -7.55
C ARG A 147 34.54 18.48 -8.97
N SER A 148 33.60 17.88 -9.69
CA SER A 148 32.96 18.52 -10.85
C SER A 148 32.40 19.87 -10.44
N LEU A 149 32.69 20.93 -11.21
CA LEU A 149 32.25 22.31 -10.94
C LEU A 149 30.76 22.36 -10.56
N SER A 150 30.47 22.89 -9.37
CA SER A 150 29.11 23.01 -8.81
C SER A 150 28.14 23.58 -9.84
N LYS A 151 27.09 22.81 -10.19
CA LYS A 151 26.13 23.25 -11.19
C LYS A 151 25.25 24.34 -10.60
N HIS A 152 25.00 25.37 -11.40
CA HIS A 152 24.05 26.43 -11.06
C HIS A 152 22.64 26.07 -11.52
N HIS A 153 21.64 26.31 -10.67
CA HIS A 153 20.22 26.11 -10.96
C HIS A 153 19.41 27.40 -10.78
N ASP A 154 18.84 27.90 -11.88
CA ASP A 154 18.10 29.18 -11.88
C ASP A 154 16.67 29.05 -11.33
N ASN A 155 15.92 28.05 -11.81
CA ASN A 155 14.45 28.01 -11.75
C ASN A 155 13.90 27.50 -10.40
N ILE A 156 14.60 27.76 -9.30
CA ILE A 156 14.32 27.21 -7.97
C ILE A 156 13.31 28.05 -7.17
N ILE A 157 13.49 29.37 -7.16
CA ILE A 157 12.61 30.28 -6.42
C ILE A 157 11.33 30.51 -7.23
N LYS A 158 10.19 30.05 -6.71
CA LYS A 158 8.88 30.12 -7.38
C LYS A 158 8.13 31.41 -7.10
N ARG A 159 8.39 32.06 -5.95
CA ARG A 159 7.72 33.30 -5.54
C ARG A 159 8.58 34.10 -4.56
N VAL A 160 8.49 35.42 -4.60
CA VAL A 160 9.13 36.33 -3.62
C VAL A 160 8.10 37.32 -3.07
N ARG A 161 8.14 37.57 -1.76
CA ARG A 161 7.30 38.54 -1.03
C ARG A 161 8.16 39.36 -0.08
N VAL A 162 7.92 40.67 0.01
CA VAL A 162 8.62 41.55 0.97
C VAL A 162 7.61 42.11 1.98
N THR A 163 7.92 41.95 3.26
CA THR A 163 7.07 42.29 4.41
C THR A 163 7.81 43.22 5.38
N LYS A 164 7.08 43.79 6.34
CA LYS A 164 7.68 44.42 7.53
C LYS A 164 8.52 43.39 8.29
N GLY A 165 9.49 43.83 9.10
CA GLY A 165 10.35 42.92 9.89
C GLY A 165 9.60 41.97 10.85
N ASN A 166 8.35 42.26 11.17
CA ASN A 166 7.44 41.39 11.94
C ASN A 166 6.51 40.52 11.06
N GLY A 167 6.82 40.34 9.78
CA GLY A 167 6.03 39.53 8.84
C GLY A 167 4.77 40.20 8.25
N GLN A 168 4.33 41.35 8.77
CA GLN A 168 3.11 42.02 8.31
C GLN A 168 3.25 42.70 6.93
N ASN A 169 2.13 42.94 6.25
CA ASN A 169 2.08 43.66 4.96
C ASN A 169 2.79 45.01 5.02
N LEU A 170 3.44 45.40 3.91
CA LEU A 170 4.36 46.54 3.84
C LEU A 170 3.84 47.66 2.92
N ASP A 171 3.35 48.74 3.52
CA ASP A 171 2.70 49.87 2.81
C ASP A 171 3.73 50.90 2.30
N SER A 172 4.75 51.17 3.11
CA SER A 172 5.91 52.01 2.77
C SER A 172 7.10 51.71 3.67
N VAL A 173 8.29 52.12 3.23
CA VAL A 173 9.56 52.00 3.97
C VAL A 173 10.09 53.40 4.26
N ARG A 174 10.42 53.64 5.52
CA ARG A 174 11.12 54.86 6.01
C ARG A 174 12.58 54.56 6.29
N GLN A 175 13.40 55.59 6.50
CA GLN A 175 14.82 55.39 6.81
C GLN A 175 15.03 54.50 8.04
N TRP A 176 16.11 53.70 8.01
CA TRP A 176 16.48 52.68 9.00
C TRP A 176 15.48 51.52 9.20
N MET A 177 14.33 51.51 8.52
CA MET A 177 13.37 50.41 8.61
C MET A 177 13.85 49.16 7.85
N THR A 178 14.18 48.11 8.60
CA THR A 178 14.44 46.77 8.06
C THR A 178 13.14 46.11 7.59
N VAL A 179 13.21 45.44 6.44
CA VAL A 179 12.14 44.68 5.80
C VAL A 179 12.57 43.22 5.63
N LYS A 180 11.61 42.29 5.71
CA LYS A 180 11.86 40.85 5.61
C LYS A 180 11.51 40.39 4.20
N VAL A 181 12.48 39.80 3.50
CA VAL A 181 12.24 39.09 2.24
C VAL A 181 11.90 37.65 2.58
N ASN A 182 10.85 37.12 1.93
CA ASN A 182 10.39 35.75 2.08
C ASN A 182 10.24 35.17 0.67
N MET A 183 10.76 33.98 0.44
CA MET A 183 10.79 33.31 -0.86
C MET A 183 10.22 31.91 -0.72
N ASP A 184 9.36 31.50 -1.66
CA ASP A 184 8.90 30.12 -1.78
C ASP A 184 9.79 29.41 -2.82
N PHE A 185 10.25 28.20 -2.54
CA PHE A 185 11.11 27.43 -3.44
C PHE A 185 10.63 25.98 -3.59
N GLU A 186 10.97 25.37 -4.73
CA GLU A 186 10.74 23.95 -5.02
C GLU A 186 11.86 23.46 -5.95
N LEU A 187 12.50 22.36 -5.56
CA LEU A 187 13.62 21.75 -6.27
C LEU A 187 13.09 20.70 -7.26
N PRO A 188 13.51 20.72 -8.54
CA PRO A 188 13.24 19.62 -9.45
C PRO A 188 13.95 18.34 -9.00
N ASP A 189 13.17 17.28 -8.84
CA ASP A 189 13.64 15.97 -8.38
C ASP A 189 14.77 15.41 -9.25
N ASN A 190 15.70 14.66 -8.64
CA ASN A 190 16.78 13.90 -9.30
C ASN A 190 17.79 14.70 -10.16
N THR A 191 17.63 16.02 -10.28
CA THR A 191 18.44 16.87 -11.18
C THR A 191 19.45 17.78 -10.48
N ILE A 192 19.27 18.03 -9.18
CA ILE A 192 20.24 18.72 -8.31
C ILE A 192 21.06 17.68 -7.55
N LYS A 193 22.35 17.95 -7.34
CA LYS A 193 23.26 17.16 -6.51
C LYS A 193 23.73 17.89 -5.25
N SER A 194 24.33 17.17 -4.32
CA SER A 194 25.13 17.77 -3.24
C SER A 194 26.24 18.65 -3.83
N GLY A 195 26.44 19.85 -3.27
CA GLY A 195 27.43 20.83 -3.72
C GLY A 195 26.96 21.74 -4.86
N ASP A 196 25.85 21.46 -5.54
CA ASP A 196 25.24 22.39 -6.51
C ASP A 196 24.77 23.69 -5.83
N ILE A 197 24.55 24.76 -6.62
CA ILE A 197 24.25 26.10 -6.11
C ILE A 197 23.08 26.81 -6.79
N THR A 198 22.49 27.76 -6.07
CA THR A 198 21.57 28.79 -6.58
C THR A 198 22.00 30.14 -6.01
N THR A 199 22.28 31.14 -6.86
CA THR A 199 22.57 32.52 -6.41
C THR A 199 21.32 33.40 -6.47
N ILE A 200 21.20 34.30 -5.49
CA ILE A 200 20.09 35.26 -5.34
C ILE A 200 20.69 36.66 -5.15
N GLN A 201 20.57 37.49 -6.17
CA GLN A 201 21.06 38.86 -6.23
C GLN A 201 19.95 39.84 -5.80
N LEU A 202 20.26 40.74 -4.86
CA LEU A 202 19.31 41.78 -4.42
C LEU A 202 19.07 42.85 -5.50
N PRO A 203 17.87 43.46 -5.53
CA PRO A 203 17.62 44.72 -6.22
C PRO A 203 18.63 45.80 -5.78
N GLN A 204 19.14 46.59 -6.73
CA GLN A 204 20.21 47.58 -6.46
C GLN A 204 19.90 48.56 -5.31
N GLY A 205 18.64 48.96 -5.14
CA GLY A 205 18.16 49.87 -4.09
C GLY A 205 18.01 49.26 -2.69
N LEU A 206 18.35 47.98 -2.50
CA LEU A 206 18.36 47.29 -1.20
C LEU A 206 19.78 46.91 -0.77
N VAL A 207 20.00 46.66 0.52
CA VAL A 207 21.27 46.19 1.10
C VAL A 207 21.06 45.14 2.19
N PHE A 208 21.92 44.12 2.23
CA PHE A 208 21.99 43.19 3.38
C PHE A 208 22.44 43.94 4.63
N LYS A 209 21.59 43.89 5.66
CA LYS A 209 21.79 44.46 6.99
C LYS A 209 20.98 43.62 7.96
N GLU A 210 21.55 43.33 9.13
CA GLU A 210 21.02 42.44 10.18
C GLU A 210 20.93 40.95 9.78
N THR A 211 20.94 40.65 8.47
CA THR A 211 21.31 39.35 7.90
C THR A 211 22.64 38.83 8.48
N PRO A 212 22.72 37.58 8.98
CA PRO A 212 23.99 36.94 9.28
C PRO A 212 24.77 36.62 7.99
N SER A 213 26.08 36.39 8.10
CA SER A 213 26.96 36.06 6.96
C SER A 213 26.74 34.65 6.41
N ARG A 214 26.29 33.71 7.26
CA ARG A 214 25.88 32.35 6.89
C ARG A 214 24.59 31.99 7.62
N PHE A 215 23.74 31.16 7.01
CA PHE A 215 22.56 30.58 7.65
C PHE A 215 22.12 29.28 6.96
N GLY A 216 21.16 28.54 7.55
CA GLY A 216 20.69 27.26 7.01
C GLY A 216 19.22 27.27 6.58
N VAL A 217 18.92 26.55 5.50
CA VAL A 217 17.58 26.04 5.20
C VAL A 217 17.51 24.63 5.78
N LYS A 218 16.58 24.38 6.70
CA LYS A 218 16.43 23.10 7.41
C LYS A 218 15.05 22.49 7.19
N ASP A 219 14.93 21.18 7.30
CA ASP A 219 13.64 20.49 7.35
C ASP A 219 12.98 20.60 8.75
N SER A 220 11.95 19.79 9.02
CA SER A 220 11.31 19.68 10.34
C SER A 220 12.11 18.87 11.36
N THR A 221 13.06 18.01 10.96
CA THR A 221 13.94 17.26 11.87
C THR A 221 15.16 18.06 12.31
N GLY A 222 15.51 19.12 11.57
CA GLY A 222 16.68 19.96 11.77
C GLY A 222 17.84 19.65 10.82
N ALA A 223 17.67 18.67 9.92
CA ALA A 223 18.59 18.35 8.85
C ALA A 223 18.72 19.53 7.89
N VAL A 224 19.96 19.84 7.48
CA VAL A 224 20.26 20.96 6.59
C VAL A 224 20.03 20.54 5.14
N VAL A 225 19.13 21.22 4.44
CA VAL A 225 18.81 21.01 3.01
C VAL A 225 19.67 21.89 2.12
N ALA A 226 19.95 23.12 2.57
CA ALA A 226 20.87 24.02 1.90
C ALA A 226 21.59 24.94 2.91
N ARG A 227 22.85 25.25 2.62
CA ARG A 227 23.68 26.22 3.35
C ARG A 227 23.69 27.53 2.56
N ALA A 228 23.31 28.63 3.20
CA ALA A 228 23.32 29.96 2.60
C ALA A 228 24.56 30.74 3.06
N SER A 229 25.25 31.37 2.10
CA SER A 229 26.35 32.33 2.32
C SER A 229 25.94 33.69 1.77
N VAL A 230 26.21 34.77 2.51
CA VAL A 230 25.80 36.14 2.18
C VAL A 230 27.02 37.00 1.88
N ASN A 231 27.03 37.67 0.72
CA ASN A 231 28.04 38.65 0.36
C ASN A 231 27.42 40.07 0.32
N PRO A 232 27.64 40.92 1.34
CA PRO A 232 27.10 42.27 1.38
C PRO A 232 27.65 43.23 0.32
N GLN A 233 28.84 42.98 -0.22
CA GLN A 233 29.51 43.82 -1.22
C GLN A 233 28.88 43.66 -2.60
N TYR A 234 28.76 42.41 -3.08
CA TYR A 234 28.08 42.09 -4.34
C TYR A 234 26.55 42.05 -4.20
N LYS A 235 26.04 42.11 -2.97
CA LYS A 235 24.61 42.00 -2.64
C LYS A 235 23.99 40.67 -3.11
N THR A 236 24.75 39.57 -3.01
CA THR A 236 24.32 38.20 -3.31
C THR A 236 24.12 37.34 -2.06
N ILE A 237 23.18 36.39 -2.14
CA ILE A 237 23.17 35.14 -1.38
C ILE A 237 23.57 34.02 -2.34
N THR A 238 24.39 33.08 -1.89
CA THR A 238 24.59 31.78 -2.56
C THR A 238 24.01 30.69 -1.65
N LEU A 239 23.00 29.97 -2.15
CA LEU A 239 22.57 28.69 -1.57
C LEU A 239 23.45 27.59 -2.16
N SER A 240 23.97 26.69 -1.32
CA SER A 240 24.60 25.44 -1.74
C SER A 240 23.83 24.26 -1.15
N TYR A 241 23.51 23.27 -1.98
CA TYR A 241 22.68 22.12 -1.62
C TYR A 241 23.49 21.02 -0.95
N THR A 242 22.86 20.30 -0.03
CA THR A 242 23.44 19.12 0.65
C THR A 242 22.99 17.82 -0.02
N ASP A 243 23.57 16.71 0.40
CA ASP A 243 23.16 15.34 0.06
C ASP A 243 21.69 15.02 0.36
N TYR A 244 21.01 15.84 1.19
CA TYR A 244 19.56 15.79 1.39
C TYR A 244 18.80 15.81 0.05
N VAL A 245 19.28 16.54 -0.96
CA VAL A 245 18.57 16.67 -2.27
C VAL A 245 18.68 15.42 -3.14
N GLU A 246 19.65 14.55 -2.87
CA GLU A 246 19.81 13.25 -3.53
C GLU A 246 19.15 12.11 -2.74
N LYS A 247 18.74 12.38 -1.49
CA LYS A 247 18.12 11.45 -0.54
C LYS A 247 16.61 11.68 -0.33
N HIS A 248 16.00 12.70 -0.96
CA HIS A 248 14.56 12.98 -0.86
C HIS A 248 13.97 13.44 -2.21
N SER A 249 12.65 13.42 -2.32
CA SER A 249 11.92 13.94 -3.48
C SER A 249 10.68 14.77 -3.07
N GLY A 250 10.14 15.56 -4.00
CA GLY A 250 9.09 16.55 -3.75
C GLY A 250 9.58 17.74 -2.91
N ILE A 251 10.88 18.06 -2.98
CA ILE A 251 11.54 18.99 -2.05
C ILE A 251 11.10 20.42 -2.32
N GLN A 252 10.50 21.04 -1.31
CA GLN A 252 9.98 22.40 -1.38
C GLN A 252 10.06 23.10 -0.04
N GLY A 253 9.91 24.41 -0.01
CA GLY A 253 10.00 25.15 1.24
C GLY A 253 9.94 26.66 1.12
N THR A 254 10.39 27.30 2.19
CA THR A 254 10.50 28.75 2.32
C THR A 254 11.91 29.15 2.76
N LEU A 255 12.36 30.29 2.26
CA LEU A 255 13.61 30.96 2.59
C LEU A 255 13.26 32.39 3.05
N PHE A 256 13.91 32.89 4.09
CA PHE A 256 13.74 34.28 4.51
C PHE A 256 15.05 34.93 4.98
N PHE A 257 15.13 36.24 4.79
CA PHE A 257 16.25 37.06 5.25
C PHE A 257 15.84 38.53 5.39
N SER A 258 16.59 39.28 6.18
CA SER A 258 16.35 40.72 6.40
C SER A 258 17.21 41.60 5.48
N THR A 259 16.69 42.76 5.10
CA THR A 259 17.33 43.76 4.25
C THR A 259 16.76 45.17 4.54
N ARG A 260 17.42 46.24 4.10
CA ARG A 260 16.86 47.61 4.16
C ARG A 260 17.09 48.36 2.85
N VAL A 261 16.37 49.46 2.65
CA VAL A 261 16.64 50.39 1.53
C VAL A 261 18.02 51.03 1.68
N ASP A 262 18.76 51.07 0.57
CA ASP A 262 20.10 51.64 0.44
C ASP A 262 20.05 53.18 0.41
N HIS A 263 19.60 53.80 1.49
CA HIS A 263 19.37 55.25 1.62
C HIS A 263 20.64 56.12 1.51
N VAL A 264 21.83 55.51 1.40
CA VAL A 264 23.04 56.22 0.98
C VAL A 264 22.95 56.57 -0.51
N LYS A 265 22.36 55.69 -1.33
CA LYS A 265 22.07 55.92 -2.77
C LYS A 265 20.66 56.48 -2.99
N GLU A 266 19.68 55.95 -2.27
CA GLU A 266 18.25 56.22 -2.40
C GLU A 266 17.83 57.47 -1.62
N LYS A 267 18.35 58.65 -1.97
CA LYS A 267 18.08 59.90 -1.22
C LYS A 267 16.61 60.36 -1.28
N LYS A 268 16.00 60.39 -2.46
CA LYS A 268 14.66 60.97 -2.68
C LYS A 268 13.54 59.92 -2.59
N ALA A 269 12.36 60.34 -2.15
CA ALA A 269 11.16 59.49 -2.10
C ALA A 269 10.78 58.97 -3.50
N ARG A 270 10.59 57.65 -3.65
CA ARG A 270 10.18 57.01 -4.92
C ARG A 270 9.57 55.62 -4.72
N LYS A 271 9.05 55.02 -5.79
CA LYS A 271 8.69 53.59 -5.79
C LYS A 271 9.91 52.78 -6.27
N ILE A 272 10.56 52.04 -5.36
CA ILE A 272 11.74 51.21 -5.68
C ILE A 272 11.24 49.84 -6.21
N PRO A 273 11.69 49.38 -7.39
CA PRO A 273 11.31 48.07 -7.92
C PRO A 273 12.01 46.93 -7.16
N LEU A 274 11.26 45.86 -6.87
CA LEU A 274 11.75 44.67 -6.19
C LEU A 274 12.09 43.57 -7.20
N ASN A 275 13.06 43.86 -8.05
CA ASN A 275 13.54 42.95 -9.09
C ASN A 275 14.68 42.09 -8.51
N PHE A 276 14.37 40.85 -8.12
CA PHE A 276 15.36 39.88 -7.63
C PHE A 276 15.86 39.04 -8.79
N GLN A 277 17.17 38.91 -8.96
CA GLN A 277 17.77 38.07 -10.00
C GLN A 277 18.24 36.76 -9.33
N VAL A 278 17.70 35.63 -9.75
CA VAL A 278 17.98 34.29 -9.21
C VAL A 278 18.69 33.50 -10.31
N GLY A 279 20.02 33.43 -10.24
CA GLY A 279 20.85 33.03 -11.36
C GLY A 279 20.54 33.85 -12.62
N ASN A 280 20.07 33.21 -13.68
CA ASN A 280 19.60 33.82 -14.92
C ASN A 280 18.12 34.25 -14.88
N GLN A 281 17.30 33.77 -13.93
CA GLN A 281 15.88 34.10 -13.84
C GLN A 281 15.62 35.44 -13.12
N LEU A 282 14.91 36.37 -13.75
CA LEU A 282 14.43 37.59 -13.10
C LEU A 282 13.05 37.39 -12.45
N ILE A 283 12.93 37.69 -11.16
CA ILE A 283 11.68 37.60 -10.38
C ILE A 283 11.21 38.98 -9.93
N LEU A 284 9.99 39.34 -10.34
CA LEU A 284 9.38 40.65 -10.09
C LEU A 284 8.49 40.63 -8.84
N ALA A 285 9.04 41.02 -7.68
CA ALA A 285 8.31 41.06 -6.40
C ALA A 285 7.56 42.38 -6.16
N GLY A 286 7.14 43.08 -7.23
CA GLY A 286 6.41 44.36 -7.15
C GLY A 286 7.31 45.58 -6.93
N LYS A 287 6.80 46.58 -6.19
CA LYS A 287 7.49 47.85 -5.90
C LYS A 287 7.16 48.34 -4.48
N ILE A 288 8.16 48.79 -3.72
CA ILE A 288 7.95 49.41 -2.39
C ILE A 288 7.90 50.93 -2.47
N ARG A 289 7.02 51.57 -1.68
CA ARG A 289 6.99 53.03 -1.52
C ARG A 289 8.08 53.45 -0.53
N TRP A 290 9.18 53.97 -1.02
CA TRP A 290 10.26 54.55 -0.22
C TRP A 290 9.95 56.02 0.10
N GLN A 291 10.06 56.41 1.37
CA GLN A 291 9.71 57.75 1.85
C GLN A 291 10.82 58.81 1.65
N GLY A 292 12.02 58.40 1.19
CA GLY A 292 13.20 59.26 1.16
C GLY A 292 14.05 59.14 2.42
N ALA A 293 15.31 59.60 2.34
CA ALA A 293 16.10 59.91 3.52
C ALA A 293 15.58 61.23 4.12
N ILE A 294 15.38 61.27 5.43
CA ILE A 294 14.74 62.40 6.12
C ILE A 294 15.76 62.97 7.10
N LYS A 295 16.07 64.26 7.00
CA LYS A 295 16.84 64.95 8.05
C LYS A 295 16.02 64.94 9.35
N PRO A 296 16.46 64.25 10.42
CA PRO A 296 15.66 64.15 11.64
C PRO A 296 15.51 65.51 12.31
N HIS A 297 14.50 65.63 13.17
CA HIS A 297 14.49 66.72 14.15
C HIS A 297 15.62 66.48 15.16
N TYR A 298 16.16 67.56 15.72
CA TYR A 298 17.27 67.48 16.68
C TYR A 298 16.69 67.26 18.08
N TYR A 299 16.92 66.08 18.66
CA TYR A 299 16.37 65.67 19.96
C TYR A 299 17.39 65.83 21.10
N PRO A 300 16.98 66.18 22.34
CA PRO A 300 17.87 66.16 23.51
C PRO A 300 18.39 64.75 23.82
N LEU A 301 17.58 63.72 23.59
CA LEU A 301 17.92 62.32 23.81
C LEU A 301 17.44 61.44 22.64
N GLN A 302 18.29 60.53 22.18
CA GLN A 302 17.92 59.48 21.23
C GLN A 302 18.65 58.17 21.59
N LYS A 303 17.95 57.04 21.47
CA LYS A 303 18.50 55.72 21.74
C LYS A 303 18.36 54.79 20.55
N ASP A 304 19.48 54.49 19.90
CA ASP A 304 19.57 53.60 18.76
C ASP A 304 20.07 52.20 19.20
N SER A 305 19.70 51.18 18.42
CA SER A 305 20.10 49.79 18.63
C SER A 305 20.13 49.03 17.32
N TRP A 306 21.16 48.21 17.09
CA TRP A 306 21.29 47.35 15.92
C TRP A 306 22.08 46.07 16.25
N LYS A 307 21.99 45.08 15.37
CA LYS A 307 22.75 43.83 15.49
C LYS A 307 24.26 44.10 15.41
N SER A 308 25.03 43.65 16.40
CA SER A 308 26.48 43.86 16.43
C SER A 308 27.19 42.98 15.41
N TRP A 309 28.40 43.41 15.00
CA TRP A 309 29.26 42.62 14.12
C TRP A 309 30.02 41.52 14.85
N GLN A 310 30.03 41.51 16.19
CA GLN A 310 30.77 40.54 17.00
C GLN A 310 30.05 39.19 17.20
N GLY A 311 28.76 39.09 16.87
CA GLY A 311 28.00 37.86 17.06
C GLY A 311 26.49 38.07 16.94
N ASP A 312 25.79 37.04 16.50
CA ASP A 312 24.36 37.15 16.16
C ASP A 312 23.46 37.51 17.36
N ASN A 313 23.84 37.08 18.56
CA ASN A 313 23.15 37.37 19.82
C ASN A 313 23.66 38.63 20.54
N ILE A 314 24.50 39.46 19.91
CA ILE A 314 25.05 40.68 20.52
C ILE A 314 24.36 41.91 19.93
N ILE A 315 23.76 42.73 20.80
CA ILE A 315 23.13 44.00 20.46
C ILE A 315 24.15 45.12 20.65
N GLN A 316 24.31 45.98 19.65
CA GLN A 316 25.02 47.25 19.78
C GLN A 316 24.02 48.36 20.09
N TYR A 317 24.27 49.13 21.14
CA TYR A 317 23.51 50.32 21.50
C TYR A 317 24.32 51.61 21.28
N ARG A 318 23.61 52.71 20.98
CA ARG A 318 24.12 54.09 20.95
C ARG A 318 23.08 55.02 21.60
N ILE A 319 23.42 55.65 22.70
CA ILE A 319 22.68 56.80 23.23
C ILE A 319 23.34 58.06 22.65
N SER A 320 22.52 58.95 22.10
CA SER A 320 22.92 60.26 21.60
C SER A 320 22.30 61.33 22.49
N VAL A 321 23.14 62.14 23.14
CA VAL A 321 22.74 63.20 24.08
C VAL A 321 23.02 64.55 23.45
N ASN A 322 22.11 65.49 23.66
CA ASN A 322 22.14 66.88 23.23
C ASN A 322 22.36 67.09 21.72
N ARG A 323 21.62 66.40 20.86
CA ARG A 323 21.59 66.78 19.43
C ARG A 323 20.94 68.15 19.24
N LYS A 324 20.02 68.55 20.12
CA LYS A 324 19.29 69.84 20.04
C LYS A 324 20.15 71.07 20.31
N GLY A 325 21.28 70.94 21.01
CA GLY A 325 22.17 72.05 21.33
C GLY A 325 21.58 72.99 22.39
N GLN A 326 21.49 72.49 23.62
CA GLN A 326 21.08 73.24 24.81
C GLN A 326 22.14 73.08 25.91
N ASP A 327 22.29 74.08 26.78
CA ASP A 327 23.08 73.91 27.99
C ASP A 327 22.35 72.98 28.98
N ILE A 328 23.08 72.01 29.52
CA ILE A 328 22.58 71.01 30.47
C ILE A 328 23.53 71.00 31.67
N TYR A 329 23.01 71.36 32.85
CA TYR A 329 23.76 71.36 34.11
C TYR A 329 23.36 70.14 34.95
N ASN A 330 24.25 69.70 35.84
CA ASN A 330 24.03 68.54 36.73
C ASN A 330 23.54 67.28 35.99
N GLY A 331 24.01 67.10 34.76
CA GLY A 331 23.50 66.12 33.81
C GLY A 331 23.70 64.66 34.24
N LEU A 332 22.63 63.89 34.15
CA LEU A 332 22.55 62.47 34.50
C LEU A 332 21.86 61.68 33.39
N ILE A 333 22.54 60.67 32.85
CA ILE A 333 21.94 59.58 32.06
C ILE A 333 21.68 58.39 32.98
N SER A 334 20.52 57.77 32.86
CA SER A 334 20.24 56.44 33.42
C SER A 334 19.76 55.49 32.32
N ASP A 335 20.25 54.24 32.34
CA ASP A 335 19.96 53.20 31.35
C ASP A 335 19.50 51.92 32.06
N ALA A 336 18.51 51.22 31.52
CA ALA A 336 18.00 49.97 32.08
C ALA A 336 17.53 48.98 31.01
N LEU A 337 18.04 47.75 31.07
CA LEU A 337 17.47 46.63 30.33
C LEU A 337 16.10 46.27 30.92
N LYS A 338 15.12 46.06 30.04
CA LYS A 338 13.73 45.71 30.40
C LYS A 338 13.31 44.32 29.88
N SER A 339 14.26 43.58 29.30
CA SER A 339 14.11 42.18 28.90
C SER A 339 14.99 41.32 29.82
N GLU A 340 14.46 40.20 30.29
CA GLU A 340 15.21 39.21 31.06
C GLU A 340 16.28 38.53 30.19
N LYS A 341 17.31 37.95 30.83
CA LYS A 341 18.36 37.14 30.18
C LYS A 341 19.07 37.87 29.02
N VAL A 342 19.14 39.19 29.12
CA VAL A 342 19.98 40.06 28.29
C VAL A 342 20.88 40.83 29.23
N ASP A 343 22.19 40.75 29.04
CA ASP A 343 23.18 41.24 30.00
C ASP A 343 24.10 42.29 29.35
N TYR A 344 24.48 43.34 30.10
CA TYR A 344 25.45 44.33 29.62
C TYR A 344 26.85 43.73 29.52
N LEU A 345 27.51 43.92 28.37
CA LEU A 345 28.95 43.70 28.23
C LEU A 345 29.68 44.94 28.78
N LYS A 346 29.81 45.03 30.11
CA LYS A 346 30.19 46.25 30.84
C LYS A 346 31.44 46.94 30.28
N ASP A 347 32.50 46.18 30.00
CA ASP A 347 33.79 46.67 29.51
C ASP A 347 33.74 47.30 28.11
N THR A 348 32.60 47.21 27.43
CA THR A 348 32.34 47.77 26.11
C THR A 348 31.69 49.17 26.16
N LEU A 349 31.30 49.64 27.35
CA LEU A 349 30.73 50.98 27.54
C LEU A 349 31.82 52.04 27.33
N ARG A 350 31.61 52.93 26.36
CA ARG A 350 32.44 54.11 26.11
C ARG A 350 31.57 55.35 26.01
N VAL A 351 32.04 56.45 26.60
CA VAL A 351 31.44 57.78 26.55
C VAL A 351 32.38 58.68 25.76
N TYR A 352 31.86 59.33 24.73
CA TYR A 352 32.58 60.33 23.94
C TYR A 352 31.89 61.70 24.08
N LYS A 353 32.66 62.77 24.29
CA LYS A 353 32.22 64.18 24.24
C LYS A 353 32.66 64.79 22.91
N GLY A 354 31.84 65.61 22.28
CA GLY A 354 32.06 66.15 20.94
C GLY A 354 30.86 66.96 20.46
N LYS A 355 30.68 67.18 19.15
CA LYS A 355 29.53 67.89 18.58
C LYS A 355 28.81 67.06 17.51
N TRP A 356 27.48 66.95 17.63
CA TRP A 356 26.64 66.32 16.61
C TRP A 356 26.49 67.22 15.37
N ARG A 357 26.80 66.70 14.18
CA ARG A 357 26.52 67.37 12.90
C ARG A 357 25.79 66.45 11.94
N TRP A 358 24.92 67.01 11.11
CA TRP A 358 24.21 66.25 10.08
C TRP A 358 25.11 66.08 8.84
N ASN A 359 25.24 64.85 8.34
CA ASN A 359 26.01 64.55 7.14
C ASN A 359 25.08 64.06 6.01
N ASP A 360 24.82 64.89 5.00
CA ASP A 360 23.95 64.55 3.87
C ASP A 360 24.45 63.39 3.00
N LYS A 361 25.77 63.17 2.92
CA LYS A 361 26.35 62.04 2.17
C LYS A 361 25.95 60.71 2.82
N LYS A 362 26.08 60.61 4.14
CA LYS A 362 25.61 59.45 4.95
C LYS A 362 24.09 59.43 5.11
N SER A 363 23.46 60.61 5.17
CA SER A 363 22.13 60.85 5.73
C SER A 363 21.97 60.32 7.17
N ASP A 364 23.01 60.47 7.99
CA ASP A 364 22.96 60.28 9.45
C ASP A 364 23.69 61.45 10.13
N PHE A 365 23.61 61.51 11.45
CA PHE A 365 24.47 62.36 12.24
C PHE A 365 25.88 61.77 12.40
N ASP A 366 26.89 62.57 12.08
CA ASP A 366 28.25 62.38 12.53
C ASP A 366 28.48 63.03 13.90
N PHE A 367 29.53 62.59 14.58
CA PHE A 367 29.95 63.06 15.90
C PHE A 367 31.37 63.61 15.79
N ASP A 368 31.47 64.91 15.49
CA ASP A 368 32.74 65.60 15.27
C ASP A 368 33.46 65.83 16.62
N HIS A 369 34.79 65.86 16.60
CA HIS A 369 35.62 66.08 17.79
C HIS A 369 35.31 65.12 18.95
N GLY A 370 34.93 63.87 18.64
CA GLY A 370 34.56 62.84 19.62
C GLY A 370 35.72 62.35 20.47
N VAL A 371 36.09 63.10 21.51
CA VAL A 371 37.09 62.71 22.51
C VAL A 371 36.49 61.65 23.44
N ASN A 372 37.22 60.57 23.68
CA ASN A 372 36.84 59.55 24.65
C ASN A 372 37.02 60.08 26.08
N VAL A 373 35.91 60.25 26.80
CA VAL A 373 35.85 60.78 28.18
C VAL A 373 35.39 59.72 29.19
N THR A 374 35.44 58.43 28.84
CA THR A 374 34.91 57.33 29.67
C THR A 374 35.51 57.28 31.08
N SER A 375 36.76 57.70 31.25
CA SER A 375 37.46 57.78 32.55
C SER A 375 37.28 59.11 33.29
N GLN A 376 36.49 60.04 32.75
CA GLN A 376 36.22 61.37 33.29
C GLN A 376 34.76 61.53 33.79
N VAL A 377 33.99 60.44 33.80
CA VAL A 377 32.56 60.43 34.16
C VAL A 377 32.25 59.25 35.07
N ASP A 378 31.44 59.47 36.11
CA ASP A 378 31.12 58.44 37.09
C ASP A 378 30.07 57.46 36.55
N ILE A 379 30.50 56.25 36.24
CA ILE A 379 29.65 55.16 35.71
C ILE A 379 29.25 54.23 36.86
N ILE A 380 28.05 54.44 37.40
CA ILE A 380 27.52 53.68 38.53
C ILE A 380 26.63 52.55 38.01
N TRP A 381 27.05 51.30 38.18
CA TRP A 381 26.24 50.12 37.87
C TRP A 381 25.28 49.81 39.03
N GLY A 382 24.03 49.44 38.71
CA GLY A 382 23.11 48.92 39.71
C GLY A 382 23.49 47.52 40.20
N GLU A 383 23.08 47.18 41.43
CA GLU A 383 23.42 45.93 42.13
C GLU A 383 23.17 44.67 41.29
N ASN A 384 22.01 44.60 40.62
CA ASN A 384 21.62 43.48 39.76
C ASN A 384 22.28 43.49 38.36
N GLY A 385 23.17 44.45 38.07
CA GLY A 385 23.83 44.63 36.78
C GLY A 385 22.93 45.12 35.63
N GLN A 386 21.60 45.13 35.79
CA GLN A 386 20.62 45.40 34.72
C GLN A 386 20.30 46.88 34.52
N ASN A 387 21.07 47.78 35.13
CA ASN A 387 21.00 49.21 34.90
C ASN A 387 22.36 49.89 35.17
N PHE A 388 22.57 51.06 34.57
CA PHE A 388 23.67 51.96 34.90
C PHE A 388 23.23 53.42 34.94
N LYS A 389 24.01 54.25 35.63
CA LYS A 389 23.92 55.71 35.63
C LYS A 389 25.25 56.32 35.21
N ILE A 390 25.21 57.46 34.54
CA ILE A 390 26.39 58.27 34.19
C ILE A 390 26.11 59.71 34.56
N HIS A 391 26.86 60.23 35.54
CA HIS A 391 26.89 61.67 35.84
C HIS A 391 27.93 62.33 34.93
N PHE A 392 27.54 63.39 34.22
CA PHE A 392 28.39 64.09 33.24
C PHE A 392 28.55 65.59 33.49
N GLY A 393 27.98 66.12 34.58
CA GLY A 393 28.19 67.51 35.01
C GLY A 393 27.55 68.52 34.05
N HIS A 394 28.36 69.43 33.50
CA HIS A 394 27.92 70.44 32.54
C HIS A 394 28.24 70.04 31.09
N LEU A 395 27.24 70.19 30.22
CA LEU A 395 27.32 70.00 28.78
C LEU A 395 26.73 71.24 28.11
N SER A 396 27.55 72.05 27.46
CA SER A 396 27.10 73.30 26.84
C SER A 396 26.28 73.09 25.56
N ALA A 397 25.60 74.12 25.08
CA ALA A 397 24.79 74.09 23.86
C ALA A 397 25.56 73.69 22.58
N GLU A 398 26.89 73.80 22.58
CA GLU A 398 27.76 73.38 21.48
C GLU A 398 28.23 71.92 21.58
N GLU A 399 27.97 71.25 22.70
CA GLU A 399 28.50 69.93 23.04
C GLU A 399 27.40 68.87 23.15
N GLY A 400 27.72 67.63 22.75
CA GLY A 400 26.90 66.44 22.91
C GLY A 400 27.71 65.28 23.47
N LEU A 401 26.99 64.24 23.92
CA LEU A 401 27.59 62.95 24.26
C LEU A 401 27.14 61.86 23.29
N MET A 402 28.06 60.97 22.97
CA MET A 402 27.77 59.67 22.35
C MET A 402 28.19 58.57 23.34
N ILE A 403 27.22 57.83 23.86
CA ILE A 403 27.47 56.69 24.76
C ILE A 403 27.21 55.41 23.96
N THR A 404 28.22 54.57 23.79
CA THR A 404 28.12 53.30 23.06
C THR A 404 28.47 52.13 23.97
N TYR A 405 27.67 51.07 23.94
CA TYR A 405 27.92 49.83 24.67
C TYR A 405 27.23 48.65 23.97
N ARG A 406 27.55 47.43 24.38
CA ARG A 406 26.92 46.21 23.88
C ARG A 406 26.18 45.45 24.98
N ALA A 407 25.17 44.69 24.60
CA ALA A 407 24.53 43.69 25.46
C ALA A 407 24.50 42.33 24.74
N ARG A 408 24.57 41.24 25.50
CA ARG A 408 24.45 39.87 24.99
C ARG A 408 23.08 39.32 25.34
N ILE A 409 22.41 38.68 24.39
CA ILE A 409 21.23 37.85 24.65
C ILE A 409 21.72 36.46 25.09
N GLY A 410 21.41 36.08 26.32
CA GLY A 410 21.87 34.84 26.97
C GLY A 410 21.10 33.57 26.56
N TYR A 411 20.28 33.64 25.51
CA TYR A 411 19.43 32.56 25.03
C TYR A 411 19.24 32.63 23.51
N GLN A 412 18.69 31.56 22.92
CA GLN A 412 18.33 31.53 21.51
C GLN A 412 17.06 32.35 21.27
N ALA A 413 17.23 33.63 20.93
CA ALA A 413 16.13 34.53 20.59
C ALA A 413 15.31 34.06 19.38
N LEU A 414 14.01 34.32 19.43
CA LEU A 414 13.05 33.95 18.38
C LEU A 414 12.99 35.01 17.28
N ASP A 415 12.72 34.58 16.05
CA ASP A 415 12.63 35.50 14.91
C ASP A 415 11.50 36.52 15.08
N GLY A 416 11.84 37.80 15.09
CA GLY A 416 10.91 38.90 15.33
C GLY A 416 10.71 39.27 16.81
N GLU A 417 11.39 38.62 17.76
CA GLU A 417 11.39 38.97 19.18
C GLU A 417 11.87 40.42 19.43
N VAL A 418 11.41 41.08 20.50
CA VAL A 418 11.72 42.48 20.80
C VAL A 418 12.40 42.62 22.15
N ILE A 419 13.68 43.02 22.12
CA ILE A 419 14.47 43.35 23.30
C ILE A 419 14.30 44.85 23.61
N ASN A 420 13.81 45.14 24.80
CA ASN A 420 13.55 46.51 25.25
C ASN A 420 14.70 47.01 26.15
N ASN A 421 15.26 48.17 25.81
CA ASN A 421 16.17 48.90 26.70
C ASN A 421 15.72 50.37 26.76
N TYR A 422 15.56 50.87 27.98
CA TYR A 422 15.07 52.21 28.30
C TYR A 422 16.23 53.09 28.77
N VAL A 423 16.26 54.34 28.30
CA VAL A 423 17.18 55.39 28.77
C VAL A 423 16.37 56.61 29.22
N ARG A 424 16.89 57.34 30.20
CA ARG A 424 16.33 58.61 30.68
C ARG A 424 17.46 59.61 30.95
N LEU A 425 17.21 60.87 30.60
CA LEU A 425 18.09 62.02 30.77
C LEU A 425 17.43 63.04 31.69
N THR A 426 18.17 63.50 32.69
CA THR A 426 17.77 64.56 33.63
C THR A 426 18.93 65.52 33.86
N GLY A 427 18.62 66.78 34.12
CA GLY A 427 19.56 67.85 34.41
C GLY A 427 18.84 69.20 34.42
N ASP A 428 19.49 70.26 34.90
CA ASP A 428 18.92 71.60 34.87
C ASP A 428 19.12 72.21 33.47
N GLY A 429 18.14 73.02 33.01
CA GLY A 429 18.11 73.57 31.65
C GLY A 429 17.38 72.70 30.61
N ILE A 430 16.96 71.49 30.98
CA ILE A 430 16.20 70.57 30.12
C ILE A 430 14.93 70.04 30.78
N SER A 431 14.02 69.53 29.96
CA SER A 431 12.94 68.65 30.42
C SER A 431 13.51 67.29 30.86
N ASN A 432 12.72 66.55 31.63
CA ASN A 432 12.93 65.11 31.80
C ASN A 432 12.68 64.40 30.46
N GLU A 433 13.73 63.84 29.86
CA GLU A 433 13.70 63.27 28.51
C GLU A 433 13.87 61.75 28.56
N GLU A 434 13.04 60.99 27.83
CA GLU A 434 12.97 59.53 27.95
C GLU A 434 13.00 58.85 26.57
N GLY A 435 13.76 57.77 26.45
CA GLY A 435 13.98 57.04 25.20
C GLY A 435 13.84 55.53 25.38
N LEU A 436 13.08 54.89 24.49
CA LEU A 436 12.92 53.43 24.48
C LEU A 436 13.44 52.85 23.17
N SER A 437 14.55 52.11 23.25
CA SER A 437 14.98 51.23 22.19
C SER A 437 14.14 49.95 22.22
N ARG A 438 13.69 49.55 21.03
CA ARG A 438 12.97 48.30 20.76
C ARG A 438 13.75 47.53 19.70
N TYR A 439 14.89 46.96 20.08
CA TYR A 439 15.69 46.14 19.18
C TYR A 439 14.87 44.90 18.80
N ARG A 440 14.68 44.66 17.50
CA ARG A 440 14.03 43.45 17.02
C ARG A 440 15.09 42.44 16.62
N TYR A 441 15.10 41.26 17.25
CA TYR A 441 15.94 40.17 16.79
C TYR A 441 15.40 39.69 15.43
N LEU A 442 16.26 39.74 14.42
CA LEU A 442 15.93 39.36 13.06
C LEU A 442 16.96 38.34 12.56
N SER A 443 16.47 37.15 12.26
CA SER A 443 17.27 36.05 11.76
C SER A 443 17.24 35.97 10.22
N ALA A 444 17.98 35.03 9.67
CA ALA A 444 17.78 34.51 8.33
C ALA A 444 17.81 32.98 8.41
N GLY A 445 17.08 32.31 7.52
CA GLY A 445 16.90 30.86 7.58
C GLY A 445 15.91 30.38 6.53
N GLY A 446 15.62 29.09 6.54
CA GLY A 446 14.53 28.53 5.76
C GLY A 446 13.97 27.25 6.36
N LYS A 447 12.73 26.93 5.98
CA LYS A 447 12.06 25.67 6.30
C LYS A 447 11.82 24.89 5.02
N ALA A 448 12.20 23.63 5.00
CA ALA A 448 12.02 22.69 3.90
C ALA A 448 11.12 21.52 4.30
N GLN A 449 10.62 20.82 3.29
CA GLN A 449 10.09 19.46 3.41
C GLN A 449 10.56 18.68 2.18
N GLY A 450 10.89 17.41 2.39
CA GLY A 450 11.27 16.45 1.36
C GLY A 450 10.81 15.06 1.79
N TYR A 451 10.56 14.17 0.84
CA TYR A 451 9.85 12.93 1.10
C TYR A 451 10.56 11.73 0.50
N LEU A 452 10.55 10.64 1.25
CA LEU A 452 10.70 9.30 0.73
C LEU A 452 9.32 8.76 0.34
N TYR A 453 9.30 7.89 -0.67
CA TYR A 453 8.12 7.32 -1.28
C TYR A 453 8.10 5.80 -1.07
N GLN A 454 6.94 5.20 -1.30
CA GLN A 454 6.69 3.77 -1.22
C GLN A 454 6.13 3.26 -2.55
N LEU A 455 6.44 2.01 -2.89
CA LEU A 455 5.85 1.27 -4.00
C LEU A 455 5.16 0.04 -3.42
N LYS A 456 3.87 -0.10 -3.71
CA LYS A 456 3.09 -1.29 -3.39
C LYS A 456 2.83 -2.11 -4.66
N ILE A 457 3.27 -3.36 -4.66
CA ILE A 457 2.99 -4.32 -5.73
C ILE A 457 1.86 -5.24 -5.26
N ARG A 458 0.93 -5.55 -6.16
CA ARG A 458 -0.11 -6.58 -5.99
C ARG A 458 0.01 -7.61 -7.10
N LYS A 459 0.06 -8.88 -6.71
CA LYS A 459 0.22 -10.02 -7.60
C LYS A 459 -1.03 -10.88 -7.58
N LEU A 460 -1.64 -11.04 -8.74
CA LEU A 460 -2.98 -11.60 -8.91
C LEU A 460 -2.99 -12.74 -9.95
N ASP A 461 -4.03 -13.57 -9.94
CA ASP A 461 -4.33 -14.43 -11.08
C ASP A 461 -4.77 -13.57 -12.28
N LYS A 462 -4.41 -13.99 -13.49
CA LYS A 462 -4.79 -13.33 -14.75
C LYS A 462 -6.25 -13.61 -15.13
N THR A 463 -6.85 -14.67 -14.61
CA THR A 463 -8.28 -15.01 -14.85
C THR A 463 -9.19 -14.67 -13.67
N ASP A 464 -8.67 -14.66 -12.43
CA ASP A 464 -9.39 -14.18 -11.23
C ASP A 464 -8.61 -13.05 -10.56
N SER A 465 -9.01 -11.81 -10.83
CA SER A 465 -8.38 -10.60 -10.28
C SER A 465 -8.59 -10.40 -8.77
N ASN A 466 -9.40 -11.23 -8.10
CA ASN A 466 -9.50 -11.24 -6.64
C ASN A 466 -8.52 -12.23 -5.98
N LYS A 467 -8.02 -13.21 -6.74
CA LYS A 467 -7.11 -14.23 -6.24
C LYS A 467 -5.67 -13.72 -6.21
N ALA A 468 -5.21 -13.37 -5.02
CA ALA A 468 -3.83 -12.97 -4.78
C ALA A 468 -2.84 -14.16 -4.82
N LEU A 469 -1.61 -13.93 -5.26
CA LEU A 469 -0.59 -14.96 -5.45
C LEU A 469 0.69 -14.70 -4.63
N ALA A 470 0.99 -15.59 -3.68
CA ALA A 470 2.21 -15.59 -2.88
C ALA A 470 3.41 -16.22 -3.62
N GLY A 471 4.63 -15.94 -3.16
CA GLY A 471 5.86 -16.60 -3.65
C GLY A 471 6.37 -16.15 -5.03
N ALA A 472 5.82 -15.06 -5.59
CA ALA A 472 6.39 -14.40 -6.76
C ALA A 472 7.59 -13.54 -6.34
N LYS A 473 8.75 -13.73 -6.97
CA LYS A 473 9.94 -12.91 -6.74
C LYS A 473 10.13 -11.87 -7.82
N PHE A 474 10.50 -10.67 -7.41
CA PHE A 474 10.74 -9.53 -8.28
C PHE A 474 12.08 -8.86 -7.96
N LYS A 475 12.75 -8.39 -9.01
CA LYS A 475 13.94 -7.54 -8.94
C LYS A 475 13.53 -6.09 -9.25
N LEU A 476 13.92 -5.13 -8.41
CA LEU A 476 13.68 -3.70 -8.64
C LEU A 476 15.01 -2.97 -8.93
N ILE A 477 15.10 -2.33 -10.09
CA ILE A 477 16.26 -1.54 -10.51
C ILE A 477 15.84 -0.07 -10.67
N ARG A 478 16.66 0.86 -10.18
CA ARG A 478 16.49 2.31 -10.43
C ARG A 478 17.16 2.68 -11.74
N ASN A 479 16.37 3.13 -12.71
CA ASN A 479 16.81 3.30 -14.10
C ASN A 479 17.94 4.33 -14.22
N ARG A 480 17.80 5.48 -13.54
CA ARG A 480 18.75 6.60 -13.58
C ARG A 480 20.18 6.28 -13.13
N THR A 481 20.37 5.22 -12.34
CA THR A 481 21.68 4.84 -11.78
C THR A 481 22.07 3.39 -12.05
N GLY A 482 21.24 2.61 -12.75
CA GLY A 482 21.39 1.17 -12.91
C GLY A 482 21.40 0.37 -11.60
N ALA A 483 21.03 0.98 -10.48
CA ALA A 483 21.24 0.40 -9.16
C ALA A 483 20.14 -0.62 -8.83
N LEU A 484 20.54 -1.82 -8.42
CA LEU A 484 19.65 -2.80 -7.79
C LEU A 484 19.21 -2.24 -6.43
N ILE A 485 17.91 -1.98 -6.29
CA ILE A 485 17.30 -1.52 -5.03
C ILE A 485 17.02 -2.70 -4.10
N GLY A 486 16.69 -3.86 -4.67
CA GLY A 486 16.56 -5.11 -3.96
C GLY A 486 15.83 -6.18 -4.76
N GLU A 487 15.72 -7.36 -4.16
CA GLU A 487 14.85 -8.45 -4.62
C GLU A 487 13.82 -8.73 -3.53
N TYR A 488 12.57 -8.99 -3.95
CA TYR A 488 11.39 -8.96 -3.09
C TYR A 488 10.42 -10.08 -3.45
N GLU A 489 9.79 -10.71 -2.45
CA GLU A 489 8.86 -11.83 -2.64
C GLU A 489 7.45 -11.46 -2.17
N THR A 490 6.41 -11.88 -2.92
CA THR A 490 5.01 -11.61 -2.56
C THR A 490 4.57 -12.43 -1.35
N ASN A 491 3.97 -11.74 -0.36
CA ASN A 491 3.46 -12.38 0.85
C ASN A 491 2.17 -13.20 0.59
N GLN A 492 1.61 -13.80 1.64
CA GLN A 492 0.37 -14.60 1.56
C GLN A 492 -0.86 -13.84 1.04
N ALA A 493 -0.85 -12.50 1.07
CA ALA A 493 -1.88 -11.65 0.47
C ALA A 493 -1.52 -11.18 -0.96
N GLY A 494 -0.48 -11.75 -1.57
CA GLY A 494 0.05 -11.38 -2.88
C GLY A 494 0.66 -9.98 -2.95
N GLU A 495 1.02 -9.38 -1.81
CA GLU A 495 1.49 -7.99 -1.75
C GLU A 495 3.00 -7.90 -1.44
N ILE A 496 3.63 -6.85 -1.99
CA ILE A 496 4.97 -6.35 -1.59
C ILE A 496 4.81 -4.86 -1.27
N VAL A 497 5.48 -4.37 -0.23
CA VAL A 497 5.59 -2.93 0.07
C VAL A 497 7.06 -2.54 0.19
N ILE A 498 7.58 -1.90 -0.86
CA ILE A 498 8.94 -1.37 -0.94
C ILE A 498 8.93 0.06 -0.43
N LYS A 499 9.85 0.40 0.48
CA LYS A 499 9.92 1.70 1.16
C LYS A 499 11.22 2.43 0.82
N ASN A 500 11.32 3.69 1.27
CA ASN A 500 12.51 4.52 1.14
C ASN A 500 12.94 4.78 -0.33
N LEU A 501 11.96 4.79 -1.23
CA LEU A 501 12.19 5.11 -2.64
C LEU A 501 12.20 6.62 -2.86
N LEU A 502 12.85 7.02 -3.95
CA LEU A 502 12.79 8.40 -4.48
C LEU A 502 11.77 8.46 -5.61
N ARG A 503 11.22 9.65 -5.87
CA ARG A 503 10.29 9.85 -6.99
C ARG A 503 11.08 9.96 -8.28
N ASP A 504 11.39 8.82 -8.87
CA ASP A 504 12.32 8.59 -9.98
C ASP A 504 11.83 7.38 -10.79
N ASP A 505 12.48 7.06 -11.91
CA ASP A 505 12.08 5.95 -12.76
C ASP A 505 12.72 4.62 -12.34
N TYR A 506 11.92 3.56 -12.31
CA TYR A 506 12.34 2.20 -11.98
C TYR A 506 11.87 1.18 -13.01
N THR A 507 12.59 0.06 -13.07
CA THR A 507 12.19 -1.16 -13.79
C THR A 507 12.02 -2.28 -12.77
N LEU A 508 10.86 -2.92 -12.81
CA LEU A 508 10.53 -4.09 -12.03
C LEU A 508 10.47 -5.31 -12.97
N THR A 509 11.11 -6.41 -12.60
CA THR A 509 11.13 -7.66 -13.40
C THR A 509 10.78 -8.84 -12.52
N GLU A 510 9.85 -9.70 -12.93
CA GLU A 510 9.62 -10.97 -12.23
C GLU A 510 10.80 -11.92 -12.50
N SER A 511 11.41 -12.45 -11.44
CA SER A 511 12.51 -13.41 -11.50
C SER A 511 12.08 -14.84 -11.15
N GLN A 512 10.96 -15.00 -10.44
CA GLN A 512 10.37 -16.30 -10.15
C GLN A 512 8.84 -16.17 -10.06
N ALA A 513 8.11 -17.03 -10.76
CA ALA A 513 6.66 -17.09 -10.67
C ALA A 513 6.18 -17.82 -9.39
N PRO A 514 4.93 -17.59 -8.94
CA PRO A 514 4.25 -18.42 -7.96
C PRO A 514 4.18 -19.88 -8.43
N ALA A 515 4.14 -20.83 -7.49
CA ALA A 515 4.00 -22.25 -7.82
C ALA A 515 2.71 -22.51 -8.62
N GLY A 516 2.85 -23.18 -9.78
CA GLY A 516 1.73 -23.43 -10.70
C GLY A 516 1.37 -22.27 -11.64
N TYR A 517 2.20 -21.22 -11.73
CA TYR A 517 2.00 -20.09 -12.64
C TYR A 517 3.16 -19.93 -13.62
N GLN A 518 2.85 -19.46 -14.83
CA GLN A 518 3.85 -19.13 -15.85
C GLN A 518 4.61 -17.85 -15.45
N LEU A 519 5.93 -17.83 -15.64
CA LEU A 519 6.76 -16.64 -15.45
C LEU A 519 6.58 -15.67 -16.63
N ASP A 520 6.37 -14.40 -16.32
CA ASP A 520 6.45 -13.31 -17.30
C ASP A 520 7.64 -12.40 -16.94
N PRO A 521 8.82 -12.60 -17.55
CA PRO A 521 10.01 -11.81 -17.26
C PRO A 521 10.01 -10.43 -17.96
N SER A 522 8.89 -10.02 -18.57
CA SER A 522 8.76 -8.74 -19.24
C SER A 522 9.06 -7.56 -18.28
N PRO A 523 9.94 -6.61 -18.65
CA PRO A 523 10.21 -5.44 -17.82
C PRO A 523 8.97 -4.54 -17.62
N ILE A 524 8.64 -4.27 -16.35
CA ILE A 524 7.52 -3.42 -15.95
C ILE A 524 8.06 -2.07 -15.51
N THR A 525 7.82 -1.03 -16.32
CA THR A 525 8.20 0.35 -16.00
C THR A 525 7.36 0.92 -14.87
N ILE A 526 8.00 1.66 -13.96
CA ILE A 526 7.36 2.45 -12.91
C ILE A 526 7.92 3.86 -13.00
N GLY A 527 7.12 4.80 -13.49
CA GLY A 527 7.56 6.18 -13.76
C GLY A 527 7.54 7.06 -12.52
N ALA A 528 8.29 8.16 -12.54
CA ALA A 528 8.26 9.19 -11.49
C ALA A 528 6.84 9.80 -11.27
N GLU A 529 5.93 9.65 -12.23
CA GLU A 529 4.51 10.03 -12.15
C GLU A 529 3.57 8.97 -11.54
N ASP A 530 3.96 7.69 -11.49
CA ASP A 530 3.16 6.63 -10.83
C ASP A 530 3.04 6.84 -9.31
N PHE A 531 3.94 7.65 -8.73
CA PHE A 531 4.03 7.97 -7.31
C PHE A 531 3.19 9.19 -6.93
N ASP A 532 2.04 8.99 -6.27
CA ASP A 532 1.17 10.09 -5.87
C ASP A 532 1.88 11.09 -4.92
N LYS A 533 1.78 12.39 -5.26
CA LYS A 533 2.46 13.48 -4.54
C LYS A 533 1.89 13.72 -3.14
N ASN A 534 0.68 13.25 -2.82
CA ASN A 534 0.05 13.47 -1.52
C ASN A 534 0.35 12.32 -0.56
N ASN A 535 -0.02 11.10 -0.96
CA ASN A 535 0.06 9.85 -0.21
C ASN A 535 1.46 9.21 -0.25
N LYS A 536 2.36 9.70 -1.11
CA LYS A 536 3.75 9.22 -1.28
C LYS A 536 3.83 7.74 -1.68
N LEU A 537 2.87 7.28 -2.47
CA LEU A 537 2.67 5.87 -2.81
C LEU A 537 2.45 5.70 -4.32
N ALA A 538 3.19 4.77 -4.92
CA ALA A 538 2.83 4.14 -6.20
C ALA A 538 2.18 2.78 -5.93
N ILE A 539 1.24 2.36 -6.79
CA ILE A 539 0.63 1.03 -6.75
C ILE A 539 0.71 0.39 -8.14
N LYS A 540 1.27 -0.82 -8.24
CA LYS A 540 1.30 -1.62 -9.47
C LYS A 540 0.59 -2.95 -9.25
N SER A 541 -0.41 -3.26 -10.07
CA SER A 541 -1.02 -4.59 -10.16
C SER A 541 -0.37 -5.37 -11.29
N ILE A 542 -0.04 -6.63 -11.03
CA ILE A 542 0.66 -7.55 -11.93
C ILE A 542 -0.06 -8.90 -11.84
N SER A 543 -0.18 -9.63 -12.95
CA SER A 543 -0.89 -10.92 -12.94
C SER A 543 -0.24 -11.96 -13.84
N ASN A 544 -0.28 -13.22 -13.44
CA ASN A 544 0.28 -14.33 -14.21
C ASN A 544 -0.81 -15.32 -14.61
N GLN A 545 -0.57 -15.97 -15.74
CA GLN A 545 -1.40 -17.07 -16.20
C GLN A 545 -1.07 -18.34 -15.40
N LYS A 546 -2.09 -19.02 -14.87
CA LYS A 546 -1.95 -20.35 -14.28
C LYS A 546 -1.45 -21.33 -15.36
N VAL A 547 -0.56 -22.25 -15.01
CA VAL A 547 -0.14 -23.34 -15.90
C VAL A 547 -1.28 -24.34 -16.00
N GLU A 548 -1.75 -24.59 -17.21
CA GLU A 548 -2.73 -25.65 -17.50
C GLU A 548 -2.01 -26.99 -17.66
N GLU A 549 -2.15 -27.89 -16.68
CA GLU A 549 -1.76 -29.29 -16.88
C GLU A 549 -2.69 -29.94 -17.91
N LYS A 550 -2.11 -30.44 -19.00
CA LYS A 550 -2.81 -31.15 -20.07
C LYS A 550 -2.32 -32.58 -20.20
N ILE A 551 -3.20 -33.46 -20.65
CA ILE A 551 -2.93 -34.87 -20.94
C ILE A 551 -3.33 -35.20 -22.39
N ALA A 552 -2.85 -36.34 -22.87
CA ALA A 552 -3.31 -36.99 -24.08
C ALA A 552 -3.83 -38.39 -23.71
N ILE A 553 -4.83 -38.89 -24.45
CA ILE A 553 -5.36 -40.25 -24.26
C ILE A 553 -5.20 -41.01 -25.58
N PRO A 554 -4.14 -41.81 -25.74
CA PRO A 554 -3.93 -42.63 -26.93
C PRO A 554 -4.86 -43.85 -26.90
N VAL A 555 -5.56 -44.10 -28.00
CA VAL A 555 -6.52 -45.20 -28.18
C VAL A 555 -6.05 -46.13 -29.30
N THR A 556 -6.06 -47.43 -29.03
CA THR A 556 -5.69 -48.49 -29.98
C THR A 556 -6.82 -49.52 -30.09
N LYS A 557 -7.23 -49.86 -31.31
CA LYS A 557 -8.37 -50.76 -31.57
C LYS A 557 -7.90 -52.10 -32.16
N LEU A 558 -8.31 -53.19 -31.53
CA LEU A 558 -8.03 -54.58 -31.91
C LEU A 558 -9.32 -55.32 -32.31
N TRP A 559 -9.15 -56.38 -33.09
CA TRP A 559 -10.22 -57.25 -33.59
C TRP A 559 -9.89 -58.72 -33.31
N LYS A 560 -10.87 -59.48 -32.84
CA LYS A 560 -10.83 -60.94 -32.64
C LYS A 560 -12.00 -61.56 -33.41
N GLY A 561 -11.76 -61.75 -34.71
CA GLY A 561 -12.78 -62.03 -35.71
C GLY A 561 -12.57 -61.12 -36.92
N LYS A 562 -13.58 -60.97 -37.76
CA LYS A 562 -13.56 -60.05 -38.89
C LYS A 562 -13.49 -58.59 -38.43
N ALA A 563 -12.77 -57.75 -39.18
CA ALA A 563 -12.78 -56.31 -38.96
C ALA A 563 -13.91 -55.64 -39.78
N LEU A 564 -14.59 -54.66 -39.18
CA LEU A 564 -15.49 -53.76 -39.91
C LEU A 564 -14.68 -52.69 -40.67
N LYS A 565 -15.35 -51.88 -41.51
CA LYS A 565 -14.68 -50.80 -42.26
C LYS A 565 -14.23 -49.65 -41.36
N GLU A 566 -15.11 -49.26 -40.44
CA GLU A 566 -14.93 -48.16 -39.49
C GLU A 566 -15.75 -48.45 -38.22
N VAL A 567 -15.38 -47.82 -37.11
CA VAL A 567 -16.16 -47.77 -35.85
C VAL A 567 -16.10 -46.36 -35.26
N SER A 568 -17.19 -45.89 -34.64
CA SER A 568 -17.19 -44.64 -33.87
C SER A 568 -16.76 -44.89 -32.43
N VAL A 569 -15.81 -44.08 -31.96
CA VAL A 569 -15.27 -44.07 -30.59
C VAL A 569 -15.51 -42.69 -29.98
N PHE A 570 -16.02 -42.66 -28.75
CA PHE A 570 -16.36 -41.43 -28.04
C PHE A 570 -15.39 -41.18 -26.87
N LEU A 571 -14.98 -39.93 -26.70
CA LEU A 571 -14.39 -39.46 -25.46
C LEU A 571 -15.48 -38.93 -24.53
N ILE A 572 -15.54 -39.50 -23.34
CA ILE A 572 -16.34 -39.07 -22.21
C ILE A 572 -15.47 -38.20 -21.29
N ALA A 573 -16.01 -37.08 -20.82
CA ALA A 573 -15.48 -36.31 -19.70
C ALA A 573 -16.61 -36.07 -18.69
N ASP A 574 -16.40 -36.46 -17.43
CA ASP A 574 -17.38 -36.34 -16.34
C ASP A 574 -18.78 -36.89 -16.71
N GLY A 575 -18.83 -38.03 -17.40
CA GLY A 575 -20.07 -38.67 -17.87
C GLY A 575 -20.69 -38.06 -19.14
N LYS A 576 -20.12 -36.99 -19.70
CA LYS A 576 -20.61 -36.36 -20.94
C LYS A 576 -19.73 -36.70 -22.15
N LYS A 577 -20.36 -37.10 -23.28
CA LYS A 577 -19.68 -37.19 -24.59
C LYS A 577 -19.20 -35.80 -25.04
N ILE A 578 -17.89 -35.65 -25.24
CA ILE A 578 -17.26 -34.38 -25.64
C ILE A 578 -16.58 -34.43 -27.01
N GLN A 579 -16.15 -35.60 -27.48
CA GLN A 579 -15.58 -35.82 -28.81
C GLN A 579 -16.01 -37.18 -29.36
N GLU A 580 -16.08 -37.30 -30.68
CA GLU A 580 -16.25 -38.55 -31.43
C GLU A 580 -15.15 -38.63 -32.48
N VAL A 581 -14.58 -39.82 -32.69
CA VAL A 581 -13.62 -40.12 -33.74
C VAL A 581 -13.99 -41.44 -34.42
N LYS A 582 -13.70 -41.56 -35.72
CA LYS A 582 -13.78 -42.84 -36.42
C LYS A 582 -12.42 -43.52 -36.43
N LEU A 583 -12.37 -44.78 -35.99
CA LEU A 583 -11.22 -45.66 -36.20
C LEU A 583 -11.48 -46.56 -37.41
N SER A 584 -10.49 -46.73 -38.27
CA SER A 584 -10.56 -47.52 -39.50
C SER A 584 -9.18 -48.10 -39.83
N GLN A 585 -9.10 -48.87 -40.92
CA GLN A 585 -7.79 -49.33 -41.42
C GLN A 585 -6.91 -48.19 -41.94
N GLU A 586 -7.49 -47.04 -42.29
CA GLU A 586 -6.77 -45.88 -42.85
C GLU A 586 -5.98 -45.09 -41.80
N ASN A 587 -6.37 -45.21 -40.51
CA ASN A 587 -5.62 -44.65 -39.37
C ASN A 587 -4.96 -45.72 -38.50
N ASP A 588 -4.62 -46.87 -39.09
CA ASP A 588 -4.02 -48.04 -38.41
C ASP A 588 -4.78 -48.49 -37.16
N TRP A 589 -6.10 -48.24 -37.10
CA TRP A 589 -6.95 -48.47 -35.93
C TRP A 589 -6.49 -47.71 -34.67
N LYS A 590 -5.97 -46.49 -34.82
CA LYS A 590 -5.38 -45.66 -33.74
C LYS A 590 -5.90 -44.22 -33.74
N HIS A 591 -5.93 -43.62 -32.55
CA HIS A 591 -6.13 -42.18 -32.36
C HIS A 591 -5.42 -41.69 -31.09
N SER A 592 -5.32 -40.39 -30.89
CA SER A 592 -4.98 -39.78 -29.60
C SER A 592 -5.88 -38.57 -29.37
N PHE A 593 -6.57 -38.55 -28.24
CA PHE A 593 -7.32 -37.38 -27.79
C PHE A 593 -6.36 -36.45 -27.06
N ASP A 594 -5.82 -35.46 -27.77
CA ASP A 594 -4.75 -34.58 -27.28
C ASP A 594 -5.26 -33.29 -26.63
N ASN A 595 -4.39 -32.59 -25.89
CA ASN A 595 -4.62 -31.28 -25.27
C ASN A 595 -5.78 -31.21 -24.25
N LEU A 596 -6.17 -32.36 -23.69
CA LEU A 596 -7.22 -32.48 -22.69
C LEU A 596 -6.81 -31.86 -21.36
N ALA A 597 -7.67 -31.05 -20.74
CA ALA A 597 -7.38 -30.43 -19.45
C ALA A 597 -7.42 -31.49 -18.33
N LYS A 598 -6.36 -31.61 -17.52
CA LYS A 598 -6.27 -32.61 -16.44
C LYS A 598 -7.19 -32.29 -15.24
N PHE A 599 -7.54 -31.01 -15.10
CA PHE A 599 -8.35 -30.48 -13.99
C PHE A 599 -9.38 -29.45 -14.50
N LYS A 600 -10.47 -29.32 -13.75
CA LYS A 600 -11.50 -28.29 -13.95
C LYS A 600 -11.02 -26.94 -13.42
N SER A 601 -11.79 -25.87 -13.68
CA SER A 601 -11.50 -24.53 -13.17
C SER A 601 -11.42 -24.46 -11.63
N ASP A 602 -12.21 -25.27 -10.93
CA ASP A 602 -12.19 -25.41 -9.47
C ASP A 602 -10.99 -26.21 -8.91
N GLY A 603 -10.21 -26.88 -9.76
CA GLY A 603 -9.06 -27.70 -9.36
C GLY A 603 -9.35 -29.18 -9.10
N SER A 604 -10.60 -29.64 -9.23
CA SER A 604 -10.93 -31.07 -9.24
C SER A 604 -10.45 -31.75 -10.53
N ARG A 605 -10.14 -33.06 -10.49
CA ARG A 605 -9.79 -33.84 -11.69
C ARG A 605 -11.01 -34.06 -12.57
N ILE A 606 -10.80 -34.16 -13.88
CA ILE A 606 -11.83 -34.58 -14.86
C ILE A 606 -11.75 -36.10 -15.01
N ASP A 607 -12.88 -36.80 -14.87
CA ASP A 607 -12.94 -38.25 -15.14
C ASP A 607 -13.09 -38.49 -16.64
N TYR A 608 -12.02 -38.95 -17.29
CA TYR A 608 -12.00 -39.25 -18.72
C TYR A 608 -12.18 -40.75 -18.98
N ARG A 609 -13.10 -41.09 -19.86
CA ARG A 609 -13.37 -42.48 -20.29
C ARG A 609 -13.54 -42.56 -21.79
N VAL A 610 -13.33 -43.75 -22.35
CA VAL A 610 -13.52 -44.02 -23.78
C VAL A 610 -14.63 -45.04 -23.94
N GLU A 611 -15.56 -44.78 -24.85
CA GLU A 611 -16.64 -45.68 -25.25
C GLU A 611 -16.56 -45.99 -26.75
N GLU A 612 -17.12 -47.11 -27.18
CA GLU A 612 -17.37 -47.41 -28.60
C GLU A 612 -18.88 -47.35 -28.87
N ALA A 613 -19.28 -47.02 -30.10
CA ALA A 613 -20.65 -47.24 -30.56
C ALA A 613 -20.95 -48.75 -30.57
N ALA A 614 -22.17 -49.15 -30.16
CA ALA A 614 -22.57 -50.55 -30.17
C ALA A 614 -22.55 -51.12 -31.60
N LEU A 615 -21.94 -52.29 -31.78
CA LEU A 615 -21.77 -52.95 -33.08
C LEU A 615 -22.60 -54.24 -33.12
N ASP A 616 -23.42 -54.38 -34.16
CA ASP A 616 -24.18 -55.61 -34.38
C ASP A 616 -23.24 -56.80 -34.65
N GLY A 617 -23.51 -57.93 -34.01
CA GLY A 617 -22.69 -59.14 -34.10
C GLY A 617 -21.35 -59.11 -33.34
N TYR A 618 -21.02 -58.09 -32.54
CA TYR A 618 -19.76 -58.04 -31.78
C TYR A 618 -19.95 -57.78 -30.28
N ARG A 619 -19.02 -58.28 -29.47
CA ARG A 619 -18.83 -57.90 -28.07
C ARG A 619 -17.56 -57.06 -27.92
N THR A 620 -17.74 -55.79 -27.56
CA THR A 620 -16.65 -54.86 -27.23
C THR A 620 -16.13 -55.09 -25.80
N GLU A 621 -14.82 -54.95 -25.61
CA GLU A 621 -14.10 -55.00 -24.33
C GLU A 621 -13.10 -53.84 -24.31
N ILE A 622 -13.24 -52.89 -23.37
CA ILE A 622 -12.39 -51.70 -23.28
C ILE A 622 -11.46 -51.82 -22.07
N LYS A 623 -10.16 -51.63 -22.26
CA LYS A 623 -9.11 -51.77 -21.24
C LYS A 623 -8.28 -50.50 -21.15
N GLN A 624 -8.14 -49.94 -19.96
CA GLN A 624 -7.13 -48.92 -19.69
C GLN A 624 -5.83 -49.64 -19.30
N LYS A 625 -4.66 -49.16 -19.76
CA LYS A 625 -3.37 -49.81 -19.43
C LYS A 625 -2.98 -49.66 -17.95
N ASP A 626 -3.35 -48.53 -17.34
CA ASP A 626 -3.45 -48.37 -15.89
C ASP A 626 -4.92 -48.09 -15.56
N ALA A 627 -5.45 -48.73 -14.51
CA ALA A 627 -6.83 -48.54 -14.08
C ALA A 627 -7.09 -47.17 -13.40
N ASN A 628 -6.03 -46.42 -13.08
CA ASN A 628 -6.06 -45.12 -12.40
C ASN A 628 -5.53 -43.97 -13.28
N ASP A 629 -4.92 -44.27 -14.43
CA ASP A 629 -4.38 -43.29 -15.36
C ASP A 629 -4.64 -43.68 -16.84
N VAL A 630 -5.78 -43.19 -17.33
CA VAL A 630 -6.21 -43.32 -18.73
C VAL A 630 -5.22 -42.71 -19.74
N SER A 631 -4.30 -41.83 -19.33
CA SER A 631 -3.29 -41.23 -20.23
C SER A 631 -2.19 -42.20 -20.65
N GLN A 632 -2.02 -43.32 -19.94
CA GLN A 632 -1.18 -44.46 -20.40
C GLN A 632 -1.79 -45.16 -21.64
N GLY A 633 -3.07 -44.92 -21.89
CA GLY A 633 -3.78 -45.31 -23.10
C GLY A 633 -4.86 -46.37 -22.88
N VAL A 634 -5.73 -46.48 -23.89
CA VAL A 634 -6.90 -47.35 -23.89
C VAL A 634 -6.85 -48.31 -25.08
N GLU A 635 -7.03 -49.60 -24.82
CA GLU A 635 -7.19 -50.64 -25.82
C GLU A 635 -8.66 -51.06 -25.91
N ILE A 636 -9.23 -50.96 -27.11
CA ILE A 636 -10.58 -51.44 -27.42
C ILE A 636 -10.44 -52.76 -28.18
N ILE A 637 -11.09 -53.84 -27.73
CA ILE A 637 -11.01 -55.17 -28.33
C ILE A 637 -12.43 -55.63 -28.68
N ASN A 638 -12.69 -55.95 -29.94
CA ASN A 638 -14.01 -56.47 -30.34
C ASN A 638 -13.90 -57.93 -30.73
N VAL A 639 -14.75 -58.75 -30.13
CA VAL A 639 -14.85 -60.18 -30.38
C VAL A 639 -16.10 -60.43 -31.22
N GLU A 640 -15.98 -61.16 -32.32
CA GLU A 640 -17.12 -61.54 -33.16
C GLU A 640 -17.99 -62.56 -32.41
N SER A 641 -19.27 -62.25 -32.23
CA SER A 641 -20.21 -63.06 -31.45
C SER A 641 -20.79 -64.19 -32.31
N PRO A 642 -20.77 -65.46 -31.85
CA PRO A 642 -21.34 -66.56 -32.62
C PRO A 642 -22.86 -66.43 -32.74
N SER A 643 -23.37 -66.67 -33.95
CA SER A 643 -24.81 -66.73 -34.21
C SER A 643 -25.43 -68.00 -33.60
N TRP A 644 -26.41 -67.83 -32.73
CA TRP A 644 -27.15 -68.92 -32.08
C TRP A 644 -28.57 -69.03 -32.67
N THR A 645 -28.90 -70.19 -33.25
CA THR A 645 -30.28 -70.56 -33.59
C THR A 645 -31.00 -71.12 -32.36
N LEU A 646 -32.24 -70.69 -32.10
CA LEU A 646 -33.03 -71.19 -30.97
C LEU A 646 -33.26 -72.71 -31.05
N MET A 647 -33.09 -73.40 -29.91
CA MET A 647 -33.58 -74.77 -29.70
C MET A 647 -34.93 -74.76 -28.99
N THR A 648 -35.93 -75.41 -29.57
CA THR A 648 -37.18 -75.74 -28.88
C THR A 648 -36.93 -76.92 -27.92
N PRO A 649 -37.38 -76.88 -26.65
CA PRO A 649 -37.21 -78.00 -25.73
C PRO A 649 -38.01 -79.24 -26.21
N PRO A 650 -37.49 -80.47 -26.01
CA PRO A 650 -38.13 -81.68 -26.49
C PRO A 650 -39.41 -82.01 -25.70
N SER A 651 -40.38 -82.59 -26.41
CA SER A 651 -41.61 -83.13 -25.82
C SER A 651 -41.81 -84.60 -26.19
N ARG A 652 -42.64 -85.31 -25.43
CA ARG A 652 -42.99 -86.73 -25.61
C ARG A 652 -44.49 -86.93 -25.75
N GLU A 653 -44.86 -88.08 -26.32
CA GLU A 653 -46.23 -88.60 -26.38
C GLU A 653 -46.32 -89.85 -25.49
N ILE A 654 -47.31 -89.91 -24.60
CA ILE A 654 -47.58 -91.08 -23.76
C ILE A 654 -48.87 -91.73 -24.27
N LYS A 655 -48.74 -92.97 -24.76
CA LYS A 655 -49.86 -93.78 -25.24
C LYS A 655 -50.51 -94.53 -24.08
N VAL A 656 -51.82 -94.72 -24.14
CA VAL A 656 -52.58 -95.50 -23.18
C VAL A 656 -53.48 -96.50 -23.90
N THR A 657 -53.51 -97.74 -23.41
CA THR A 657 -54.46 -98.78 -23.84
C THR A 657 -55.22 -99.34 -22.64
N LYS A 658 -56.41 -99.92 -22.89
CA LYS A 658 -57.26 -100.55 -21.88
C LYS A 658 -57.61 -101.98 -22.30
N THR A 659 -57.61 -102.90 -21.34
CA THR A 659 -58.09 -104.28 -21.53
C THR A 659 -58.95 -104.68 -20.34
N TRP A 660 -60.01 -105.44 -20.61
CA TRP A 660 -60.94 -105.96 -19.62
C TRP A 660 -60.79 -107.47 -19.53
N LEU A 661 -60.70 -108.01 -18.32
CA LEU A 661 -60.46 -109.43 -18.06
C LEU A 661 -61.56 -110.02 -17.18
N ASN A 662 -61.89 -111.30 -17.37
CA ASN A 662 -62.71 -112.06 -16.42
C ASN A 662 -61.92 -112.35 -15.12
N ALA A 663 -62.56 -112.98 -14.13
CA ALA A 663 -61.89 -113.33 -12.87
C ALA A 663 -60.69 -114.26 -13.06
N GLN A 664 -60.69 -115.07 -14.12
CA GLN A 664 -59.64 -116.00 -14.52
C GLN A 664 -58.47 -115.33 -15.27
N GLY A 665 -58.58 -114.04 -15.64
CA GLY A 665 -57.55 -113.28 -16.32
C GLY A 665 -57.62 -113.29 -17.86
N GLU A 666 -58.69 -113.85 -18.45
CA GLU A 666 -58.91 -113.92 -19.90
C GLU A 666 -59.62 -112.67 -20.42
N ALA A 667 -59.30 -112.22 -21.64
CA ALA A 667 -59.87 -111.01 -22.22
C ALA A 667 -61.37 -111.14 -22.53
N VAL A 668 -62.16 -110.14 -22.10
CA VAL A 668 -63.62 -110.10 -22.29
C VAL A 668 -64.09 -108.80 -22.95
N THR A 669 -65.30 -108.85 -23.52
CA THR A 669 -66.03 -107.66 -23.98
C THR A 669 -66.18 -106.64 -22.86
N ALA A 670 -65.84 -105.38 -23.13
CA ALA A 670 -65.89 -104.30 -22.15
C ALA A 670 -67.31 -104.11 -21.55
N PRO A 671 -67.44 -103.95 -20.22
CA PRO A 671 -68.72 -103.76 -19.52
C PRO A 671 -69.24 -102.31 -19.57
N ALA A 672 -68.50 -101.38 -20.18
CA ALA A 672 -68.84 -99.97 -20.32
C ALA A 672 -68.60 -99.49 -21.76
N ALA A 673 -69.31 -98.43 -22.18
CA ALA A 673 -69.11 -97.81 -23.49
C ALA A 673 -67.80 -97.03 -23.57
N LYS A 674 -67.48 -96.27 -22.51
CA LYS A 674 -66.22 -95.54 -22.32
C LYS A 674 -65.77 -95.56 -20.86
N ILE A 675 -64.49 -95.23 -20.65
CA ILE A 675 -63.89 -94.80 -19.38
C ILE A 675 -63.12 -93.49 -19.62
N GLU A 676 -62.69 -92.85 -18.54
CA GLU A 676 -61.76 -91.72 -18.61
C GLU A 676 -60.53 -92.00 -17.75
N VAL A 677 -59.38 -91.54 -18.23
CA VAL A 677 -58.06 -91.77 -17.63
C VAL A 677 -57.39 -90.41 -17.44
N GLU A 678 -56.93 -90.09 -16.25
CA GLU A 678 -56.20 -88.86 -15.97
C GLU A 678 -54.67 -89.08 -16.03
N LEU A 679 -53.96 -88.09 -16.58
CA LEU A 679 -52.51 -88.01 -16.57
C LEU A 679 -52.01 -87.35 -15.27
N TYR A 680 -51.03 -87.99 -14.63
CA TYR A 680 -50.32 -87.48 -13.46
C TYR A 680 -48.88 -87.13 -13.83
N ARG A 681 -48.30 -86.09 -13.20
CA ARG A 681 -46.91 -85.65 -13.39
C ARG A 681 -46.24 -85.46 -12.03
N ASP A 682 -45.07 -86.05 -11.83
CA ASP A 682 -44.34 -86.07 -10.56
C ASP A 682 -45.24 -86.46 -9.36
N GLY A 683 -46.21 -87.37 -9.59
CA GLY A 683 -47.19 -87.82 -8.60
C GLY A 683 -48.43 -86.93 -8.41
N GLN A 684 -48.53 -85.77 -9.07
CA GLN A 684 -49.68 -84.87 -8.98
C GLN A 684 -50.60 -84.94 -10.21
N ALA A 685 -51.92 -84.84 -9.99
CA ALA A 685 -52.92 -84.79 -11.06
C ALA A 685 -52.70 -83.58 -11.98
N THR A 686 -52.77 -83.76 -13.31
CA THR A 686 -52.57 -82.66 -14.27
C THR A 686 -53.85 -82.03 -14.78
N GLY A 687 -55.03 -82.54 -14.41
CA GLY A 687 -56.33 -82.13 -14.95
C GLY A 687 -56.56 -82.54 -16.42
N LYS A 688 -55.61 -83.24 -17.05
CA LYS A 688 -55.74 -83.74 -18.42
C LYS A 688 -56.31 -85.16 -18.40
N THR A 689 -57.55 -85.31 -18.86
CA THR A 689 -58.18 -86.61 -19.06
C THR A 689 -58.11 -87.08 -20.52
N LEU A 690 -58.21 -88.40 -20.70
CA LEU A 690 -58.25 -89.10 -21.98
C LEU A 690 -59.38 -90.14 -21.91
N ALA A 691 -60.38 -90.01 -22.79
CA ALA A 691 -61.44 -91.00 -22.90
C ALA A 691 -60.97 -92.22 -23.70
N LEU A 692 -61.19 -93.42 -23.17
CA LEU A 692 -60.97 -94.69 -23.86
C LEU A 692 -62.30 -95.40 -24.03
N SER A 693 -62.61 -95.86 -25.24
CA SER A 693 -63.93 -96.40 -25.60
C SER A 693 -63.83 -97.46 -26.69
N LYS A 694 -64.94 -98.10 -27.05
CA LYS A 694 -64.95 -99.09 -28.13
C LYS A 694 -64.57 -98.47 -29.48
N GLU A 695 -64.94 -97.22 -29.72
CA GLU A 695 -64.75 -96.50 -30.98
C GLU A 695 -63.28 -96.14 -31.24
N ASN A 696 -62.50 -95.86 -30.19
CA ASN A 696 -61.05 -95.68 -30.28
C ASN A 696 -60.24 -96.97 -30.02
N HIS A 697 -60.89 -98.14 -30.14
CA HIS A 697 -60.30 -99.46 -29.91
C HIS A 697 -59.64 -99.57 -28.53
N TRP A 698 -60.23 -98.91 -27.52
CA TRP A 698 -59.73 -98.82 -26.15
C TRP A 698 -58.29 -98.25 -26.07
N SER A 699 -57.97 -97.28 -26.93
CA SER A 699 -56.63 -96.71 -27.07
C SER A 699 -56.63 -95.19 -27.31
N GLY A 700 -55.58 -94.50 -26.86
CA GLY A 700 -55.40 -93.07 -27.04
C GLY A 700 -54.02 -92.58 -26.61
N SER A 701 -53.79 -91.26 -26.59
CA SER A 701 -52.51 -90.71 -26.10
C SER A 701 -52.57 -89.26 -25.62
N PHE A 702 -51.67 -88.93 -24.69
CA PHE A 702 -51.36 -87.58 -24.26
C PHE A 702 -50.14 -87.07 -25.04
N LYS A 703 -50.31 -86.01 -25.83
CA LYS A 703 -49.27 -85.45 -26.72
C LYS A 703 -48.66 -84.17 -26.17
N ASN A 704 -47.48 -83.82 -26.71
CA ASN A 704 -46.74 -82.58 -26.43
C ASN A 704 -46.47 -82.36 -24.93
N LEU A 705 -46.09 -83.43 -24.21
CA LEU A 705 -45.70 -83.35 -22.81
C LEU A 705 -44.22 -82.98 -22.69
N PRO A 706 -43.83 -81.92 -21.93
CA PRO A 706 -42.43 -81.55 -21.77
C PRO A 706 -41.62 -82.71 -21.17
N VAL A 707 -40.39 -82.91 -21.63
CA VAL A 707 -39.49 -83.97 -21.12
C VAL A 707 -38.91 -83.58 -19.74
N TYR A 708 -38.58 -82.31 -19.55
CA TYR A 708 -37.97 -81.76 -18.34
C TYR A 708 -38.52 -80.36 -18.01
N GLU A 709 -38.17 -79.83 -16.84
CA GLU A 709 -38.71 -78.59 -16.29
C GLU A 709 -38.30 -77.32 -17.06
N SER A 710 -37.00 -77.09 -17.29
CA SER A 710 -36.51 -76.07 -18.22
C SER A 710 -35.11 -76.42 -18.75
N ILE A 711 -34.57 -75.64 -19.71
CA ILE A 711 -33.18 -75.81 -20.17
C ILE A 711 -32.18 -75.50 -19.04
N GLU A 712 -32.55 -74.60 -18.13
CA GLU A 712 -31.74 -74.20 -16.97
C GLU A 712 -31.92 -75.15 -15.78
N ASN A 713 -33.06 -75.85 -15.70
CA ASN A 713 -33.35 -76.90 -14.72
C ASN A 713 -33.72 -78.22 -15.43
N PRO A 714 -32.73 -79.06 -15.80
CA PRO A 714 -32.94 -80.28 -16.59
C PRO A 714 -33.54 -81.46 -15.79
N LYS A 715 -34.34 -81.18 -14.75
CA LYS A 715 -35.10 -82.19 -14.02
C LYS A 715 -36.13 -82.83 -14.96
N ASN A 716 -35.95 -84.09 -15.31
CA ASN A 716 -36.94 -84.86 -16.08
C ASN A 716 -38.27 -84.96 -15.31
N TYR A 717 -39.38 -84.79 -16.01
CA TYR A 717 -40.70 -85.10 -15.47
C TYR A 717 -40.97 -86.60 -15.54
N ASP A 718 -41.47 -87.15 -14.43
CA ASP A 718 -42.10 -88.46 -14.39
C ASP A 718 -43.60 -88.31 -14.67
N TYR A 719 -44.20 -89.27 -15.36
CA TYR A 719 -45.58 -89.25 -15.79
C TYR A 719 -46.21 -90.63 -15.61
N SER A 720 -47.34 -90.68 -14.93
CA SER A 720 -48.15 -91.87 -14.70
C SER A 720 -49.62 -91.60 -15.06
N ILE A 721 -50.47 -92.62 -14.95
CA ILE A 721 -51.90 -92.51 -15.27
C ILE A 721 -52.76 -93.15 -14.19
N GLN A 722 -53.99 -92.68 -14.03
CA GLN A 722 -55.02 -93.32 -13.20
C GLN A 722 -56.38 -93.31 -13.91
N GLU A 723 -57.17 -94.37 -13.74
CA GLU A 723 -58.55 -94.43 -14.22
C GLU A 723 -59.45 -93.60 -13.30
N VAL A 724 -60.19 -92.65 -13.88
CA VAL A 724 -61.01 -91.69 -13.12
C VAL A 724 -62.18 -92.42 -12.46
N GLY A 725 -62.28 -92.28 -11.13
CA GLY A 725 -63.31 -92.93 -10.32
C GLY A 725 -62.90 -94.29 -9.73
N GLY A 726 -61.67 -94.75 -9.93
CA GLY A 726 -61.10 -95.85 -9.14
C GLY A 726 -60.59 -95.40 -7.77
N ASP A 727 -60.65 -96.28 -6.77
CA ASP A 727 -60.08 -96.06 -5.42
C ASP A 727 -59.29 -97.30 -4.98
N GLN A 728 -58.16 -97.08 -4.30
CA GLN A 728 -57.21 -98.08 -3.80
C GLN A 728 -56.86 -99.25 -4.76
N GLY A 729 -56.92 -99.03 -6.08
CA GLY A 729 -56.64 -100.06 -7.09
C GLY A 729 -57.84 -100.95 -7.46
N ALA A 730 -59.06 -100.54 -7.09
CA ALA A 730 -60.31 -101.13 -7.56
C ALA A 730 -61.23 -100.06 -8.19
N ILE A 731 -62.15 -100.48 -9.04
CA ILE A 731 -63.18 -99.60 -9.60
C ILE A 731 -64.49 -100.36 -9.79
N GLN A 732 -65.63 -99.70 -9.55
CA GLN A 732 -66.95 -100.27 -9.81
C GLN A 732 -67.47 -99.78 -11.16
N VAL A 733 -67.75 -100.70 -12.09
CA VAL A 733 -68.19 -100.40 -13.46
C VAL A 733 -69.40 -101.26 -13.79
N ALA A 734 -70.49 -100.62 -14.21
CA ALA A 734 -71.80 -101.26 -14.43
C ALA A 734 -72.25 -102.15 -13.24
N GLY A 735 -71.99 -101.68 -12.01
CA GLY A 735 -72.33 -102.36 -10.76
C GLY A 735 -71.36 -103.47 -10.32
N LYS A 736 -70.43 -103.92 -11.18
CA LYS A 736 -69.43 -104.95 -10.86
C LYS A 736 -68.10 -104.32 -10.46
N TRP A 737 -67.41 -104.94 -9.50
CA TRP A 737 -66.06 -104.53 -9.10
C TRP A 737 -64.99 -105.15 -10.01
N PHE A 738 -63.99 -104.35 -10.34
CA PHE A 738 -62.80 -104.74 -11.08
C PHE A 738 -61.55 -104.31 -10.32
N LYS A 739 -60.55 -105.18 -10.23
CA LYS A 739 -59.20 -104.82 -9.81
C LYS A 739 -58.50 -104.12 -10.97
N VAL A 740 -58.03 -102.90 -10.73
CA VAL A 740 -57.32 -102.07 -11.71
C VAL A 740 -55.82 -102.30 -11.54
N THR A 741 -55.14 -102.67 -12.62
CA THR A 741 -53.67 -102.80 -12.64
C THR A 741 -53.11 -101.95 -13.77
N TYR A 742 -52.15 -101.08 -13.46
CA TYR A 742 -51.42 -100.28 -14.44
C TYR A 742 -50.09 -100.97 -14.77
N GLN A 743 -49.79 -101.11 -16.05
CA GLN A 743 -48.56 -101.73 -16.56
C GLN A 743 -47.93 -100.83 -17.64
N GLY A 744 -46.64 -101.06 -17.94
CA GLY A 744 -45.89 -100.26 -18.91
C GLY A 744 -45.15 -99.06 -18.28
N ALA A 745 -44.64 -98.17 -19.12
CA ALA A 745 -43.77 -97.05 -18.73
C ALA A 745 -43.87 -95.89 -19.74
N MET A 746 -43.48 -94.68 -19.32
CA MET A 746 -43.55 -93.45 -20.15
C MET A 746 -43.01 -93.56 -21.58
N LYS A 747 -41.99 -94.41 -21.80
CA LYS A 747 -41.32 -94.57 -23.09
C LYS A 747 -42.14 -95.40 -24.08
N ASP A 748 -42.77 -96.45 -23.58
CA ASP A 748 -43.37 -97.51 -24.40
C ASP A 748 -44.91 -97.45 -24.36
N GLY A 749 -45.48 -96.67 -23.43
CA GLY A 749 -46.90 -96.50 -23.17
C GLY A 749 -47.36 -97.23 -21.90
N PHE A 750 -48.58 -96.92 -21.47
CA PHE A 750 -49.22 -97.59 -20.33
C PHE A 750 -50.41 -98.44 -20.78
N GLN A 751 -50.58 -99.60 -20.17
CA GLN A 751 -51.75 -100.46 -20.33
C GLN A 751 -52.49 -100.55 -19.00
N ILE A 752 -53.79 -100.33 -19.03
CA ILE A 752 -54.68 -100.52 -17.88
C ILE A 752 -55.40 -101.87 -18.05
N LEU A 753 -55.31 -102.73 -17.03
CA LEU A 753 -56.01 -104.01 -16.97
C LEU A 753 -57.07 -103.95 -15.88
N ASN A 754 -58.35 -104.17 -16.24
CA ASN A 754 -59.44 -104.30 -15.29
C ASN A 754 -59.91 -105.75 -15.23
N GLN A 755 -59.49 -106.46 -14.20
CA GLN A 755 -59.86 -107.85 -13.96
C GLN A 755 -61.08 -107.90 -13.03
N ALA A 756 -62.17 -108.51 -13.48
CA ALA A 756 -63.37 -108.67 -12.66
C ALA A 756 -63.04 -109.45 -11.37
N TYR A 757 -63.59 -109.04 -10.23
CA TYR A 757 -63.50 -109.89 -9.03
C TYR A 757 -64.30 -111.19 -9.25
N PRO A 758 -63.89 -112.32 -8.64
CA PRO A 758 -64.70 -113.54 -8.61
C PRO A 758 -66.08 -113.26 -7.99
N PRO A 759 -67.15 -113.95 -8.45
CA PRO A 759 -68.43 -113.89 -7.74
C PRO A 759 -68.29 -114.53 -6.35
N GLU A 760 -68.76 -113.85 -5.31
CA GLU A 760 -68.77 -114.38 -3.95
C GLU A 760 -69.89 -115.42 -3.79
N GLU A 761 -69.55 -116.62 -3.32
CA GLU A 761 -70.52 -117.62 -2.85
C GLU A 761 -70.88 -117.38 -1.37
N PRO A 762 -72.10 -117.74 -0.92
CA PRO A 762 -72.62 -117.27 0.35
C PRO A 762 -72.33 -118.18 1.56
N GLN A 763 -72.44 -117.57 2.75
CA GLN A 763 -72.56 -118.18 4.10
C GLN A 763 -71.26 -118.60 4.82
N THR A 764 -71.18 -118.64 6.16
CA THR A 764 -71.71 -117.73 7.23
C THR A 764 -70.69 -117.71 8.42
N PRO A 765 -70.96 -117.74 9.76
CA PRO A 765 -70.18 -116.93 10.71
C PRO A 765 -69.52 -117.80 11.82
N PRO A 766 -69.21 -117.24 13.00
CA PRO A 766 -68.15 -116.26 13.28
C PRO A 766 -67.06 -116.89 14.18
N ASP A 767 -65.98 -116.16 14.49
CA ASP A 767 -65.63 -116.03 15.92
C ASP A 767 -64.85 -114.76 16.30
N LYS A 768 -64.89 -114.46 17.60
CA LYS A 768 -64.19 -113.40 18.35
C LYS A 768 -63.39 -114.09 19.49
N PRO A 769 -62.72 -113.38 20.41
CA PRO A 769 -62.17 -112.02 20.38
C PRO A 769 -60.68 -111.97 20.80
N LYS A 770 -60.00 -110.83 20.56
CA LYS A 770 -59.26 -110.11 21.65
C LYS A 770 -58.83 -108.68 21.28
N LYS A 771 -59.54 -107.73 21.90
CA LYS A 771 -59.16 -106.35 22.27
C LYS A 771 -58.20 -106.43 23.49
N PRO A 772 -57.39 -105.43 23.93
CA PRO A 772 -57.35 -103.98 23.61
C PRO A 772 -56.04 -103.53 22.89
N GLU A 773 -55.70 -102.26 22.61
CA GLU A 773 -56.08 -100.97 23.24
C GLU A 773 -56.61 -99.87 22.29
N THR A 774 -57.20 -98.84 22.91
CA THR A 774 -57.96 -97.70 22.35
C THR A 774 -58.05 -96.61 23.43
N PRO A 775 -58.45 -95.36 23.11
CA PRO A 775 -58.00 -94.38 22.11
C PRO A 775 -57.38 -93.20 22.94
N PRO A 776 -57.71 -91.88 22.84
CA PRO A 776 -58.22 -90.99 21.77
C PRO A 776 -57.15 -89.88 21.47
N VAL A 777 -57.39 -88.70 20.84
CA VAL A 777 -58.60 -87.94 20.48
C VAL A 777 -58.42 -87.23 19.12
N THR A 778 -59.55 -86.98 18.45
CA THR A 778 -59.74 -86.00 17.36
C THR A 778 -59.69 -84.54 17.86
N PRO A 779 -59.77 -83.50 17.00
CA PRO A 779 -59.34 -82.12 17.33
C PRO A 779 -60.47 -81.28 17.97
N PRO A 780 -60.31 -79.95 18.22
CA PRO A 780 -60.51 -78.97 17.13
C PRO A 780 -59.67 -77.66 17.21
N ASP A 781 -59.77 -76.88 16.13
CA ASP A 781 -59.77 -75.41 16.01
C ASP A 781 -58.60 -74.46 16.42
N GLU A 782 -58.52 -73.41 15.59
CA GLU A 782 -57.87 -72.09 15.76
C GLU A 782 -58.25 -71.38 17.09
N PRO A 783 -57.44 -70.42 17.63
CA PRO A 783 -57.27 -69.13 16.93
C PRO A 783 -56.00 -68.25 17.19
N LYS A 784 -55.71 -67.38 16.20
CA LYS A 784 -55.19 -65.98 16.29
C LYS A 784 -53.81 -65.62 16.90
N LYS A 785 -53.06 -64.87 16.06
CA LYS A 785 -52.29 -63.60 16.29
C LYS A 785 -52.20 -63.03 17.73
N PRO A 786 -51.01 -62.53 18.17
CA PRO A 786 -50.54 -61.16 17.86
C PRO A 786 -49.15 -61.15 17.16
N GLU A 787 -48.72 -60.24 16.29
CA GLU A 787 -48.65 -58.75 16.23
C GLU A 787 -47.28 -58.12 16.62
N THR A 788 -46.57 -57.72 15.55
CA THR A 788 -45.52 -56.67 15.35
C THR A 788 -45.90 -55.29 15.93
N PRO A 789 -45.03 -54.24 16.07
CA PRO A 789 -43.96 -53.79 15.13
C PRO A 789 -42.74 -53.11 15.87
N PRO A 790 -42.00 -52.06 15.40
CA PRO A 790 -41.83 -51.42 14.07
C PRO A 790 -40.37 -51.04 13.59
N VAL A 791 -40.16 -51.11 12.26
CA VAL A 791 -39.66 -50.07 11.29
C VAL A 791 -38.31 -49.30 11.45
N THR A 792 -37.68 -49.08 10.28
CA THR A 792 -36.44 -48.33 9.87
C THR A 792 -36.48 -46.78 10.05
N PRO A 793 -35.38 -45.99 9.88
CA PRO A 793 -34.95 -45.44 8.55
C PRO A 793 -33.39 -45.16 8.42
N PRO A 794 -32.80 -44.14 7.71
CA PRO A 794 -31.80 -44.41 6.64
C PRO A 794 -30.53 -43.48 6.55
N ASP A 795 -29.88 -43.47 5.38
CA ASP A 795 -29.04 -42.42 4.72
C ASP A 795 -27.58 -42.04 5.12
N GLU A 796 -26.65 -42.38 4.20
CA GLU A 796 -25.56 -41.56 3.62
C GLU A 796 -24.35 -41.03 4.50
N PRO A 797 -23.28 -40.38 3.95
CA PRO A 797 -21.91 -40.90 4.18
C PRO A 797 -20.85 -39.88 4.67
N LYS A 798 -19.62 -40.37 4.97
CA LYS A 798 -18.39 -39.55 4.88
C LYS A 798 -17.06 -40.33 4.82
N LYS A 799 -16.24 -39.95 3.83
CA LYS A 799 -14.76 -39.95 3.70
C LYS A 799 -13.93 -41.15 4.22
N PRO A 800 -13.16 -41.84 3.36
CA PRO A 800 -12.06 -42.72 3.76
C PRO A 800 -10.75 -41.95 4.00
N GLU A 801 -9.90 -42.46 4.90
CA GLU A 801 -8.46 -42.13 5.01
C GLU A 801 -7.61 -43.43 5.02
N THR A 802 -6.32 -43.30 4.76
CA THR A 802 -5.48 -44.37 4.17
C THR A 802 -4.78 -45.33 5.16
N PRO A 803 -4.43 -46.56 4.71
CA PRO A 803 -3.72 -47.58 5.51
C PRO A 803 -2.23 -47.24 5.79
N PRO A 804 -1.54 -48.01 6.68
CA PRO A 804 -0.40 -47.51 7.46
C PRO A 804 1.00 -48.02 7.04
N VAL A 805 2.04 -47.51 7.72
CA VAL A 805 3.39 -48.10 7.80
C VAL A 805 3.87 -48.09 9.27
N THR A 806 4.57 -49.14 9.71
CA THR A 806 4.93 -49.43 11.11
C THR A 806 6.46 -49.36 11.36
N PRO A 807 6.94 -48.89 12.53
CA PRO A 807 8.37 -48.79 12.85
C PRO A 807 8.93 -49.90 13.77
N PRO A 808 10.26 -50.12 13.77
CA PRO A 808 11.04 -50.73 14.87
C PRO A 808 12.25 -49.85 15.32
N ASP A 809 12.88 -49.98 16.51
CA ASP A 809 12.47 -50.48 17.85
C ASP A 809 13.47 -49.91 18.92
N LYS A 810 13.35 -50.26 20.22
CA LYS A 810 13.96 -49.55 21.39
C LYS A 810 14.72 -50.46 22.39
N PRO A 811 15.80 -49.98 23.06
CA PRO A 811 15.89 -50.06 24.56
C PRO A 811 16.78 -48.93 25.22
N LYS A 812 16.38 -48.10 26.21
CA LYS A 812 16.18 -48.25 27.70
C LYS A 812 17.10 -47.31 28.55
N LYS A 813 16.87 -47.25 29.89
CA LYS A 813 17.39 -46.32 30.95
C LYS A 813 18.80 -46.68 31.49
N PRO A 814 19.54 -45.91 32.37
CA PRO A 814 19.17 -45.22 33.65
C PRO A 814 19.41 -43.67 33.61
N GLU A 815 19.03 -42.76 34.54
CA GLU A 815 18.90 -42.64 36.03
C GLU A 815 20.09 -41.91 36.74
N THR A 816 19.81 -41.13 37.81
CA THR A 816 20.59 -39.96 38.36
C THR A 816 21.25 -40.27 39.76
N PRO A 817 21.92 -39.38 40.57
CA PRO A 817 21.93 -37.89 40.66
C PRO A 817 23.33 -37.20 40.98
N PRO A 818 23.57 -36.18 41.88
CA PRO A 818 24.38 -34.97 41.54
C PRO A 818 25.55 -34.59 42.52
N VAL A 819 26.17 -33.38 42.40
CA VAL A 819 26.49 -32.38 43.49
C VAL A 819 27.56 -31.29 43.15
N THR A 820 27.31 -30.03 43.60
CA THR A 820 28.17 -28.80 43.72
C THR A 820 28.67 -27.98 42.48
N PRO A 821 28.90 -26.63 42.64
CA PRO A 821 29.21 -25.66 41.56
C PRO A 821 30.68 -25.15 41.52
N PRO A 822 31.10 -24.38 40.47
CA PRO A 822 32.48 -23.92 40.27
C PRO A 822 32.81 -22.48 40.73
N ASP A 823 34.11 -22.19 40.78
CA ASP A 823 34.73 -20.89 41.11
C ASP A 823 34.82 -19.90 39.91
N LYS A 824 35.19 -18.63 40.18
CA LYS A 824 34.94 -17.48 39.28
C LYS A 824 36.16 -16.56 39.02
N PRO A 825 36.60 -16.35 37.76
CA PRO A 825 37.41 -15.19 37.33
C PRO A 825 36.49 -14.04 36.85
N LYS A 826 36.49 -12.86 37.48
CA LYS A 826 37.38 -11.69 37.32
C LYS A 826 37.20 -10.89 36.01
N LYS A 827 37.10 -9.57 36.17
CA LYS A 827 36.79 -8.53 35.15
C LYS A 827 37.94 -7.50 35.13
N PRO A 828 38.27 -6.84 33.99
CA PRO A 828 39.25 -5.76 33.96
C PRO A 828 38.83 -4.52 34.74
N GLU A 829 39.82 -3.76 35.23
CA GLU A 829 39.67 -2.56 36.06
C GLU A 829 40.08 -1.28 35.32
N THR A 830 39.48 -0.15 35.69
CA THR A 830 39.97 1.22 35.44
C THR A 830 39.61 2.11 36.65
N PRO A 831 40.36 3.20 36.90
CA PRO A 831 40.50 3.79 38.24
C PRO A 831 39.30 4.64 38.74
N PRO A 832 39.21 4.90 40.06
CA PRO A 832 38.03 5.49 40.69
C PRO A 832 37.97 7.02 40.63
N VAL A 833 36.74 7.55 40.69
CA VAL A 833 36.44 8.95 41.05
C VAL A 833 35.32 8.94 42.09
N THR A 834 35.52 9.67 43.19
CA THR A 834 34.63 9.70 44.35
C THR A 834 33.36 10.53 44.09
N PRO A 835 32.15 10.09 44.49
CA PRO A 835 30.96 10.93 44.45
C PRO A 835 30.97 12.00 45.56
N PRO A 836 30.48 13.23 45.30
CA PRO A 836 30.26 14.25 46.34
C PRO A 836 28.92 14.05 47.07
N ASP A 837 28.80 14.65 48.27
CA ASP A 837 27.69 14.45 49.21
C ASP A 837 26.30 14.93 48.74
N GLU A 838 25.27 14.29 49.30
CA GLU A 838 23.85 14.60 49.09
C GLU A 838 23.40 15.82 49.92
N PRO A 839 22.88 16.90 49.30
CA PRO A 839 22.43 18.08 50.02
C PRO A 839 21.07 17.86 50.69
N LYS A 840 21.01 18.08 52.01
CA LYS A 840 19.80 17.86 52.83
C LYS A 840 18.61 18.74 52.39
N LYS A 841 17.43 18.10 52.37
CA LYS A 841 16.11 18.73 52.24
C LYS A 841 15.87 19.80 53.32
N PRO A 842 15.52 21.05 52.97
CA PRO A 842 15.00 22.04 53.92
C PRO A 842 13.55 21.73 54.32
N GLU A 843 13.20 21.99 55.57
CA GLU A 843 11.81 21.93 56.06
C GLU A 843 11.16 23.32 56.05
N THR A 844 9.87 23.39 55.74
CA THR A 844 9.09 24.65 55.69
C THR A 844 8.03 24.68 56.79
N PRO A 845 8.02 25.69 57.69
CA PRO A 845 6.95 25.87 58.66
C PRO A 845 5.66 26.42 58.00
N PRO A 846 4.48 26.27 58.66
CA PRO A 846 3.19 26.65 58.08
C PRO A 846 2.89 28.15 58.17
N VAL A 847 2.15 28.69 57.21
CA VAL A 847 1.63 30.08 57.21
C VAL A 847 0.18 30.12 56.72
N THR A 848 -0.68 30.77 57.49
CA THR A 848 -2.12 30.96 57.26
C THR A 848 -2.39 32.07 56.21
N PRO A 849 -3.41 31.96 55.33
CA PRO A 849 -3.66 32.95 54.28
C PRO A 849 -4.37 34.24 54.77
N PRO A 850 -4.02 35.42 54.21
CA PRO A 850 -4.78 36.68 54.36
C PRO A 850 -5.74 36.97 53.17
N ASP A 851 -6.60 37.98 53.34
CA ASP A 851 -7.80 38.25 52.53
C ASP A 851 -7.63 38.77 51.08
N GLN A 852 -8.72 38.63 50.30
CA GLN A 852 -8.90 39.21 48.96
C GLN A 852 -9.33 40.70 48.99
N PRO A 853 -8.67 41.59 48.24
CA PRO A 853 -9.20 42.93 47.94
C PRO A 853 -10.35 42.91 46.92
N LYS A 854 -11.37 43.74 47.14
CA LYS A 854 -12.56 43.83 46.27
C LYS A 854 -12.32 44.63 44.97
N ARG A 855 -13.10 44.30 43.95
CA ARG A 855 -13.27 45.04 42.68
C ARG A 855 -13.94 46.42 42.92
N PRO A 856 -13.43 47.53 42.36
CA PRO A 856 -14.12 48.82 42.36
C PRO A 856 -15.17 48.94 41.24
N GLU A 857 -16.17 49.81 41.44
CA GLU A 857 -17.33 49.99 40.56
C GLU A 857 -17.23 51.22 39.63
N SER A 858 -18.17 51.31 38.68
CA SER A 858 -18.28 52.44 37.73
C SER A 858 -19.20 53.55 38.26
N PRO A 859 -18.80 54.84 38.24
CA PRO A 859 -19.69 55.97 38.50
C PRO A 859 -20.43 56.46 37.25
N ALA A 860 -21.60 57.10 37.43
CA ALA A 860 -22.46 57.55 36.33
C ALA A 860 -22.63 59.09 36.24
N LYS A 861 -22.24 59.63 35.07
CA LYS A 861 -22.85 60.74 34.29
C LYS A 861 -23.78 61.76 35.02
N VAL A 862 -23.33 63.02 35.12
CA VAL A 862 -24.17 64.20 35.45
C VAL A 862 -23.80 65.46 34.62
N SER A 863 -24.82 66.11 34.03
CA SER A 863 -24.98 67.52 33.56
C SER A 863 -24.01 68.28 32.61
N ARG A 864 -24.60 69.28 31.89
CA ARG A 864 -23.98 70.43 31.19
C ARG A 864 -24.23 71.72 32.02
N PRO A 865 -23.62 72.91 31.76
CA PRO A 865 -23.69 73.74 30.53
C PRO A 865 -22.34 73.84 29.79
N GLY A 866 -22.13 74.56 28.67
CA GLY A 866 -23.03 75.34 27.81
C GLY A 866 -22.67 76.84 27.70
N VAL A 867 -22.03 77.28 26.59
CA VAL A 867 -21.96 78.67 26.05
C VAL A 867 -21.24 78.67 24.67
N ASN A 868 -21.46 79.70 23.85
CA ASN A 868 -20.95 79.96 22.47
C ASN A 868 -20.49 81.46 22.42
N PRO A 869 -20.18 82.16 21.30
CA PRO A 869 -19.92 81.78 19.90
C PRO A 869 -18.63 82.45 19.30
N SER A 870 -18.35 82.26 17.99
CA SER A 870 -18.22 83.36 17.00
C SER A 870 -17.76 82.93 15.59
N THR A 871 -18.51 83.35 14.58
CA THR A 871 -18.18 83.52 13.14
C THR A 871 -18.48 84.99 12.79
N PRO A 872 -17.97 85.61 11.68
CA PRO A 872 -18.45 85.43 10.29
C PRO A 872 -17.26 85.50 9.25
N THR A 873 -17.36 85.72 7.91
CA THR A 873 -18.39 86.34 7.03
C THR A 873 -18.27 85.90 5.55
N GLU A 874 -19.43 85.67 4.89
CA GLU A 874 -19.87 85.75 3.46
C GLU A 874 -18.89 85.86 2.23
N LYS A 875 -19.25 85.77 0.92
CA LYS A 875 -20.47 86.02 0.07
C LYS A 875 -20.46 85.11 -1.20
N SER A 876 -21.48 84.99 -2.08
CA SER A 876 -22.97 85.08 -2.03
C SER A 876 -23.57 84.72 -3.43
N LEU A 877 -24.92 84.67 -3.55
CA LEU A 877 -25.79 84.66 -4.76
C LEU A 877 -26.08 83.35 -5.56
N ALA A 878 -27.26 83.35 -6.22
CA ALA A 878 -27.95 82.28 -6.99
C ALA A 878 -28.80 82.95 -8.15
N PRO A 879 -29.86 82.41 -8.84
CA PRO A 879 -30.80 81.31 -8.48
C PRO A 879 -31.51 80.42 -9.60
N GLN A 880 -32.22 79.37 -9.12
CA GLN A 880 -33.57 78.88 -9.50
C GLN A 880 -33.93 77.88 -10.66
N LYS A 881 -35.07 77.15 -10.41
CA LYS A 881 -35.94 76.28 -11.27
C LYS A 881 -35.41 74.89 -11.70
N GLN A 882 -36.17 73.78 -11.82
CA GLN A 882 -37.55 73.31 -11.47
C GLN A 882 -37.58 71.73 -11.63
N VAL A 883 -38.57 70.84 -11.38
CA VAL A 883 -40.00 70.78 -10.93
C VAL A 883 -40.31 69.37 -10.31
N HIS A 884 -41.58 68.93 -10.12
CA HIS A 884 -42.01 67.65 -9.49
C HIS A 884 -42.56 66.55 -10.44
N LYS A 885 -42.57 65.25 -10.00
CA LYS A 885 -43.82 64.46 -9.74
C LYS A 885 -43.60 63.07 -9.08
N LYS A 886 -44.69 62.40 -8.66
CA LYS A 886 -44.77 61.13 -7.89
C LYS A 886 -46.03 60.30 -8.26
N ALA A 887 -45.90 58.96 -8.34
CA ALA A 887 -46.91 57.88 -8.24
C ALA A 887 -46.16 56.51 -8.12
N GLU A 888 -46.61 55.34 -7.64
CA GLU A 888 -47.90 54.75 -7.13
C GLU A 888 -48.80 54.11 -8.23
N LEU A 889 -48.88 52.76 -8.33
CA LEU A 889 -49.72 51.75 -7.61
C LEU A 889 -51.13 51.55 -8.28
N PRO A 890 -51.88 50.42 -8.12
CA PRO A 890 -51.74 49.27 -7.20
C PRO A 890 -51.73 47.84 -7.89
N PRO A 891 -52.62 46.82 -7.63
CA PRO A 891 -52.20 45.58 -6.92
C PRO A 891 -52.73 44.22 -7.50
N THR A 892 -52.84 43.20 -6.63
CA THR A 892 -53.33 41.80 -6.79
C THR A 892 -52.32 40.81 -7.41
N GLY A 893 -52.20 39.54 -6.99
CA GLY A 893 -52.69 38.89 -5.76
C GLY A 893 -53.73 37.78 -5.98
N PHE A 894 -53.29 36.50 -5.96
CA PHE A 894 -54.12 35.30 -5.77
C PHE A 894 -53.27 34.13 -5.21
N ASP A 895 -53.94 33.06 -4.78
CA ASP A 895 -53.41 31.96 -3.95
C ASP A 895 -53.89 30.58 -4.45
N ASN A 896 -53.36 29.49 -3.85
CA ASN A 896 -53.86 28.11 -3.75
C ASN A 896 -53.39 26.96 -4.70
N LYS A 897 -53.15 25.82 -4.02
CA LYS A 897 -53.37 24.39 -4.39
C LYS A 897 -52.39 23.61 -5.29
N THR A 898 -51.52 22.84 -4.60
CA THR A 898 -51.41 21.35 -4.57
C THR A 898 -51.76 20.48 -5.80
N LYS A 899 -51.03 19.34 -5.90
CA LYS A 899 -51.20 18.12 -6.76
C LYS A 899 -50.42 18.12 -8.08
N ASP A 900 -49.93 17.00 -8.63
CA ASP A 900 -49.65 15.65 -8.07
C ASP A 900 -48.61 14.90 -8.97
N TRP A 901 -47.82 14.01 -8.36
CA TRP A 901 -47.30 12.70 -8.87
C TRP A 901 -46.60 12.49 -10.25
N LEU A 902 -45.33 12.05 -10.16
CA LEU A 902 -44.71 10.83 -10.76
C LEU A 902 -44.22 10.73 -12.24
N ALA A 903 -43.06 10.03 -12.37
CA ALA A 903 -42.67 9.05 -13.42
C ALA A 903 -41.95 9.42 -14.75
N LEU A 904 -40.69 8.95 -14.84
CA LEU A 904 -40.04 8.18 -15.95
C LEU A 904 -39.71 8.83 -17.33
N GLY A 905 -38.70 8.23 -18.01
CA GLY A 905 -38.12 8.64 -19.32
C GLY A 905 -36.75 9.31 -19.15
N ILE A 906 -35.59 8.80 -19.60
CA ILE A 906 -35.20 8.24 -20.92
C ILE A 906 -35.49 9.25 -22.05
N GLY A 907 -34.55 9.65 -22.92
CA GLY A 907 -33.14 9.27 -23.07
C GLY A 907 -32.73 9.21 -24.54
N ALA A 908 -31.58 9.80 -24.89
CA ALA A 908 -30.93 9.84 -26.21
C ALA A 908 -31.61 10.62 -27.36
N VAL A 909 -30.86 11.55 -27.96
CA VAL A 909 -30.89 11.82 -29.42
C VAL A 909 -29.45 11.90 -29.93
N PHE A 910 -29.05 10.83 -30.61
CA PHE A 910 -28.06 10.70 -31.70
C PHE A 910 -26.66 11.33 -31.68
N VAL A 911 -25.71 10.45 -32.05
CA VAL A 911 -24.34 10.73 -32.51
C VAL A 911 -24.37 11.40 -33.88
N GLY A 912 -23.46 12.35 -34.16
CA GLY A 912 -23.28 12.82 -35.55
C GLY A 912 -22.47 14.10 -35.77
N CYS A 913 -21.17 14.13 -35.41
CA CYS A 913 -20.12 14.90 -36.12
C CYS A 913 -18.72 14.65 -35.52
N LEU A 914 -17.96 13.74 -36.12
CA LEU A 914 -16.54 13.56 -35.88
C LEU A 914 -15.73 14.58 -36.72
N PHE A 915 -14.48 14.85 -36.37
CA PHE A 915 -13.51 15.71 -37.10
C PHE A 915 -13.81 17.23 -37.19
N ALA A 916 -13.45 17.98 -36.13
CA ALA A 916 -13.32 19.45 -36.25
C ALA A 916 -12.24 20.12 -35.35
N TRP A 917 -11.42 19.39 -34.56
CA TRP A 917 -10.42 20.05 -33.70
C TRP A 917 -9.13 19.27 -33.40
N LEU A 918 -8.40 18.86 -34.46
CA LEU A 918 -6.98 18.52 -34.35
C LEU A 918 -6.18 19.11 -35.52
N GLY A 919 -5.36 20.12 -35.21
CA GLY A 919 -4.21 20.55 -36.02
C GLY A 919 -4.48 21.48 -37.23
N LYS A 920 -4.15 22.77 -37.08
CA LYS A 920 -3.01 23.39 -37.81
C LYS A 920 -2.70 24.84 -37.39
N HIS A 921 -1.40 25.09 -37.19
CA HIS A 921 -0.57 26.28 -37.50
C HIS A 921 -1.13 27.71 -37.27
N ASN A 922 -0.47 28.66 -36.58
CA ASN A 922 0.95 29.08 -36.44
C ASN A 922 1.31 30.35 -37.28
N LYS A 923 1.67 31.43 -36.56
CA LYS A 923 2.43 32.64 -36.97
C LYS A 923 1.84 33.70 -37.93
N SER A 924 2.00 34.95 -37.47
CA SER A 924 2.46 36.15 -38.23
C SER A 924 1.49 36.92 -39.15
N ARG A 925 1.03 38.10 -38.69
CA ARG A 925 1.38 39.44 -39.23
C ARG A 925 0.49 40.58 -38.70
N ARG A 926 0.94 41.29 -37.66
CA ARG A 926 1.15 42.75 -37.58
C ARG A 926 1.62 43.15 -36.18
#